data_AF-A0A357VP91-F1
#
_entry.id   AF-A0A357VP91-F1
#
_cell.length_a   1.000
_cell.length_b   1.000
_cell.length_c   1.000
_cell.angle_alpha   90.00
_cell.angle_beta   90.00
_cell.angle_gamma   90.00
#
_symmetry.space_group_name_H-M   'P 1'
#
loop_
_entity.id
_entity.type
_entity.pdbx_description
1 polymer ?
#
loop_
_entity_poly.entity_id
_entity_poly.type
_entity_poly.pdbx_seq_one_letter_code
_entity_poly.pdbx_strand_id
1 'polypeptide(L)'
;PPEGQEKLFLFMDKGIFRRLGETNNWRTAKVRFIFATTEDPEKTFTKTFLRRIPLVVHIPSFDERPLHERLQLIYNFYKNEARNLGMDILISKQVLNVLLKTKVSGNIGKLINVIKYSCAQAYSHIIKSKTNILRIHLYDLPKEMQTDLDIVKSNFHFNGMLISHNKKDEGLSWEKDDNREIYSALNKMFELFKEYQNNGIASDEFKKNVLVYLNELTDTIIFKNDSSYIDSIVFNAIKNVVENVLNIMQNMYGIKYYGNSVLVLSHFINYLLSDVTYEKYSESIESALEILKNIFPKEFIIANKMADLIEVNLDIKLNKIAVAYFTLYVRSLNKTESANLINSIIIAHGYSTASSIASVANRLLGQFVFEAFDMPIEMSTQEVMARVQDYLKNIDTSRGVIILVDMGSLEEIYKSLTDIVEGDIAIINNITTQLALDVGNRILQNQPLEQIVTEAIQRNSSRYKFIKSQKSKENAILTTCVTGIGTAVKIKDLLRECFEEDDIEIIPYDYTRLKGNGVKDEIFKNYNVKLIIGTADPGIKEVPYLSLEDLIAGRGDVLLSRILKGIVDDETVEQVNQKIVRLFSLQNVLHHLTILNPDKIIVQVEKAISDLERFIGIRFSNDLKISLYIHVSVMVERLVMKEPITSYSNLEEFEQCHRQFINFVKSAFSVIEETYKVEIPTTEIGFIYDLIKDRVPNMKL
;
A
#
# COMPACT_ATOMS: atom_id res chain seq x y z
N PRO A 1 34.09 -58.67 -11.13
CA PRO A 1 35.25 -59.18 -11.91
C PRO A 1 34.84 -59.70 -13.30
N PRO A 2 35.61 -59.39 -14.36
CA PRO A 2 35.32 -59.83 -15.74
C PRO A 2 35.16 -61.35 -15.88
N GLU A 3 36.01 -62.14 -15.20
CA GLU A 3 35.97 -63.61 -15.21
C GLU A 3 34.64 -64.20 -14.69
N GLY A 4 33.99 -63.50 -13.75
CA GLY A 4 32.67 -63.87 -13.25
C GLY A 4 31.56 -63.57 -14.25
N GLN A 5 31.69 -62.50 -15.03
CA GLN A 5 30.74 -62.12 -16.09
C GLN A 5 30.82 -63.12 -17.26
N GLU A 6 32.03 -63.55 -17.63
CA GLU A 6 32.24 -64.53 -18.71
C GLU A 6 31.62 -65.90 -18.43
N LYS A 7 31.74 -66.39 -17.19
CA LYS A 7 31.08 -67.64 -16.78
C LYS A 7 29.56 -67.54 -16.88
N LEU A 8 28.99 -66.35 -16.70
CA LEU A 8 27.56 -66.12 -16.85
C LEU A 8 27.11 -66.08 -18.31
N PHE A 9 27.95 -65.66 -19.26
CA PHE A 9 27.60 -65.64 -20.69
C PHE A 9 27.18 -67.01 -21.20
N LEU A 10 27.90 -68.06 -20.79
CA LEU A 10 27.59 -69.42 -21.23
C LEU A 10 26.20 -69.86 -20.74
N PHE A 11 25.83 -69.45 -19.52
CA PHE A 11 24.54 -69.78 -18.95
C PHE A 11 23.41 -68.92 -19.55
N MET A 12 23.66 -67.63 -19.81
CA MET A 12 22.69 -66.73 -20.46
C MET A 12 22.42 -67.10 -21.93
N ASP A 13 23.46 -67.46 -22.68
CA ASP A 13 23.35 -67.71 -24.13
C ASP A 13 22.87 -69.13 -24.44
N LYS A 14 23.33 -70.13 -23.66
CA LYS A 14 23.11 -71.56 -23.97
C LYS A 14 22.34 -72.30 -22.86
N GLY A 15 22.03 -71.65 -21.75
CA GLY A 15 21.33 -72.30 -20.63
C GLY A 15 22.15 -73.36 -19.90
N ILE A 16 23.48 -73.40 -20.12
CA ILE A 16 24.38 -74.41 -19.53
C ILE A 16 25.33 -73.84 -18.48
N PHE A 17 25.61 -74.63 -17.44
CA PHE A 17 26.56 -74.30 -16.36
C PHE A 17 27.25 -75.56 -15.80
N ARG A 18 28.25 -75.38 -14.94
CA ARG A 18 29.00 -76.45 -14.26
C ARG A 18 29.18 -76.13 -12.79
N ARG A 19 29.28 -77.17 -11.94
CA ARG A 19 29.75 -76.96 -10.57
C ARG A 19 31.24 -76.65 -10.58
N LEU A 20 31.68 -75.87 -9.61
CA LEU A 20 33.07 -75.46 -9.48
C LEU A 20 33.93 -76.72 -9.25
N GLY A 21 34.84 -77.01 -10.19
CA GLY A 21 35.68 -78.22 -10.19
C GLY A 21 35.22 -79.36 -11.12
N GLU A 22 34.03 -79.30 -11.74
CA GLU A 22 33.59 -80.29 -12.74
C GLU A 22 34.15 -79.97 -14.14
N THR A 23 34.85 -80.92 -14.78
CA THR A 23 35.45 -80.75 -16.12
C THR A 23 34.62 -81.30 -17.28
N ASN A 24 33.76 -82.31 -17.05
CA ASN A 24 33.06 -83.02 -18.13
C ASN A 24 31.52 -82.92 -18.10
N ASN A 25 30.91 -82.61 -16.96
CA ASN A 25 29.44 -82.66 -16.82
C ASN A 25 28.81 -81.27 -16.96
N TRP A 26 28.25 -80.98 -18.13
CA TRP A 26 27.40 -79.79 -18.33
C TRP A 26 26.00 -80.02 -17.77
N ARG A 27 25.45 -79.01 -17.10
CA ARG A 27 24.08 -78.99 -16.58
C ARG A 27 23.28 -77.90 -17.27
N THR A 28 21.98 -78.08 -17.40
CA THR A 28 21.07 -77.08 -17.97
C THR A 28 20.05 -76.58 -16.95
N ALA A 29 19.62 -75.33 -17.07
CA ALA A 29 18.49 -74.79 -16.33
C ALA A 29 17.79 -73.68 -17.13
N LYS A 30 16.47 -73.54 -16.94
CA LYS A 30 15.66 -72.47 -17.54
C LYS A 30 15.23 -71.51 -16.45
N VAL A 31 15.85 -70.32 -16.42
CA VAL A 31 15.64 -69.30 -15.38
C VAL A 31 15.43 -67.93 -16.02
N ARG A 32 14.80 -67.03 -15.27
CA ARG A 32 14.77 -65.59 -15.58
C ARG A 32 15.82 -64.91 -14.71
N PHE A 33 16.74 -64.18 -15.33
CA PHE A 33 17.71 -63.37 -14.61
C PHE A 33 17.11 -62.01 -14.26
N ILE A 34 17.30 -61.60 -13.02
CA ILE A 34 17.01 -60.24 -12.54
C ILE A 34 18.27 -59.77 -11.84
N PHE A 35 18.83 -58.65 -12.30
CA PHE A 35 20.03 -58.04 -11.76
C PHE A 35 19.65 -56.71 -11.10
N ALA A 36 20.30 -56.39 -9.98
CA ALA A 36 20.16 -55.10 -9.30
C ALA A 36 21.55 -54.56 -8.95
N THR A 37 21.77 -53.27 -9.16
CA THR A 37 23.02 -52.57 -8.88
C THR A 37 22.72 -51.13 -8.47
N THR A 38 23.54 -50.57 -7.58
CA THR A 38 23.57 -49.13 -7.27
C THR A 38 24.63 -48.38 -8.08
N GLU A 39 25.57 -49.12 -8.66
CA GLU A 39 26.64 -48.59 -9.51
C GLU A 39 26.17 -48.41 -10.96
N ASP A 40 26.77 -47.43 -11.63
CA ASP A 40 26.55 -47.15 -13.06
C ASP A 40 26.93 -48.38 -13.90
N PRO A 41 25.96 -49.01 -14.61
CA PRO A 41 26.21 -50.22 -15.37
C PRO A 41 27.24 -50.04 -16.49
N GLU A 42 27.29 -48.87 -17.14
CA GLU A 42 28.20 -48.63 -18.28
C GLU A 42 29.65 -48.50 -17.83
N LYS A 43 29.88 -48.05 -16.59
CA LYS A 43 31.22 -47.93 -15.99
C LYS A 43 31.71 -49.24 -15.38
N THR A 44 30.79 -50.10 -14.94
CA THR A 44 31.11 -51.27 -14.09
C THR A 44 31.08 -52.60 -14.84
N PHE A 45 30.20 -52.75 -15.83
CA PHE A 45 30.04 -53.99 -16.59
C PHE A 45 30.66 -53.92 -17.98
N THR A 46 31.07 -55.08 -18.50
CA THR A 46 31.59 -55.17 -19.87
C THR A 46 30.47 -54.93 -20.89
N LYS A 47 30.79 -54.28 -22.02
CA LYS A 47 29.83 -54.06 -23.12
C LYS A 47 29.21 -55.36 -23.63
N THR A 48 29.96 -56.46 -23.60
CA THR A 48 29.48 -57.80 -23.96
C THR A 48 28.42 -58.32 -22.99
N PHE A 49 28.53 -58.00 -21.69
CA PHE A 49 27.52 -58.35 -20.69
C PHE A 49 26.25 -57.53 -20.84
N LEU A 50 26.37 -56.20 -20.99
CA LEU A 50 25.20 -55.31 -21.13
C LEU A 50 24.35 -55.64 -22.36
N ARG A 51 24.98 -56.04 -23.49
CA ARG A 51 24.25 -56.45 -24.72
C ARG A 51 23.30 -57.64 -24.52
N ARG A 52 23.45 -58.44 -23.46
CA ARG A 52 22.59 -59.59 -23.14
C ARG A 52 21.47 -59.24 -22.16
N ILE A 53 21.39 -57.98 -21.74
CA ILE A 53 20.35 -57.46 -20.86
C ILE A 53 19.54 -56.45 -21.69
N PRO A 54 18.51 -56.91 -22.41
CA PRO A 54 17.75 -56.05 -23.33
C PRO A 54 16.86 -55.03 -22.61
N LEU A 55 16.57 -55.27 -21.32
CA LEU A 55 15.71 -54.41 -20.51
C LEU A 55 16.51 -53.91 -19.30
N VAL A 56 16.75 -52.60 -19.25
CA VAL A 56 17.34 -51.91 -18.11
C VAL A 56 16.31 -50.93 -17.58
N VAL A 57 15.88 -51.11 -16.33
CA VAL A 57 14.94 -50.22 -15.66
C VAL A 57 15.70 -49.40 -14.63
N HIS A 58 15.71 -48.09 -14.81
CA HIS A 58 16.29 -47.18 -13.82
C HIS A 58 15.25 -46.87 -12.74
N ILE A 59 15.62 -47.10 -11.47
CA ILE A 59 14.76 -46.80 -10.32
C ILE A 59 15.28 -45.50 -9.69
N PRO A 60 14.51 -44.39 -9.74
CA PRO A 60 14.96 -43.10 -9.24
C PRO A 60 15.14 -43.11 -7.72
N SER A 61 16.03 -42.25 -7.23
CA SER A 61 16.16 -41.98 -5.80
C SER A 61 14.91 -41.27 -5.25
N PHE A 62 14.75 -41.22 -3.93
CA PHE A 62 13.61 -40.56 -3.30
C PHE A 62 13.47 -39.09 -3.74
N ASP A 63 14.58 -38.37 -3.85
CA ASP A 63 14.58 -36.94 -4.21
C ASP A 63 14.24 -36.68 -5.68
N GLU A 64 14.50 -37.66 -6.56
CA GLU A 64 14.20 -37.59 -8.00
C GLU A 64 12.76 -38.03 -8.33
N ARG A 65 12.02 -38.54 -7.33
CA ARG A 65 10.63 -38.94 -7.51
C ARG A 65 9.71 -37.72 -7.45
N PRO A 66 8.61 -37.71 -8.22
CA PRO A 66 7.57 -36.70 -8.11
C PRO A 66 7.02 -36.56 -6.68
N LEU A 67 6.51 -35.37 -6.35
CA LEU A 67 5.99 -35.05 -5.03
C LEU A 67 4.90 -36.02 -4.55
N HIS A 68 3.97 -36.40 -5.44
CA HIS A 68 2.88 -37.32 -5.12
C HIS A 68 3.38 -38.71 -4.70
N GLU A 69 4.42 -39.22 -5.37
CA GLU A 69 5.01 -40.53 -5.08
C GLU A 69 5.79 -40.49 -3.76
N ARG A 70 6.53 -39.41 -3.51
CA ARG A 70 7.23 -39.19 -2.23
C ARG A 70 6.25 -39.12 -1.06
N LEU A 71 5.14 -38.39 -1.21
CA LEU A 71 4.05 -38.35 -0.22
C LEU A 71 3.49 -39.74 0.05
N GLN A 72 3.26 -40.53 -1.00
CA GLN A 72 2.74 -41.89 -0.89
C GLN A 72 3.70 -42.83 -0.17
N LEU A 73 5.01 -42.74 -0.44
CA LEU A 73 6.03 -43.50 0.27
C LEU A 73 6.05 -43.16 1.76
N ILE A 74 6.09 -41.86 2.11
CA ILE A 74 6.03 -41.40 3.51
C ILE A 74 4.78 -41.94 4.20
N TYR A 75 3.62 -41.84 3.55
CA TYR A 75 2.36 -42.38 4.08
C TYR A 75 2.47 -43.87 4.36
N ASN A 76 2.94 -44.67 3.40
CA ASN A 76 3.05 -46.13 3.54
C ASN A 76 4.00 -46.51 4.69
N PHE A 77 5.10 -45.79 4.87
CA PHE A 77 6.04 -46.04 5.96
C PHE A 77 5.41 -45.74 7.32
N TYR A 78 4.75 -44.59 7.49
CA TYR A 78 4.03 -44.32 8.73
C TYR A 78 2.83 -45.23 8.95
N LYS A 79 2.15 -45.67 7.89
CA LYS A 79 1.04 -46.63 7.99
C LYS A 79 1.51 -47.98 8.54
N ASN A 80 2.66 -48.45 8.08
CA ASN A 80 3.28 -49.65 8.62
C ASN A 80 3.61 -49.47 10.10
N GLU A 81 4.15 -48.32 10.51
CA GLU A 81 4.39 -48.03 11.93
C GLU A 81 3.10 -47.90 12.75
N ALA A 82 2.05 -47.28 12.21
CA ALA A 82 0.74 -47.18 12.85
C ALA A 82 0.16 -48.58 13.13
N ARG A 83 0.27 -49.50 12.16
CA ARG A 83 -0.12 -50.91 12.30
C ARG A 83 0.74 -51.64 13.34
N ASN A 84 2.05 -51.42 13.33
CA ASN A 84 2.96 -52.04 14.30
C ASN A 84 2.69 -51.58 15.74
N LEU A 85 2.32 -50.31 15.92
CA LEU A 85 2.05 -49.71 17.23
C LEU A 85 0.60 -49.92 17.70
N GLY A 86 -0.33 -50.27 16.81
CA GLY A 86 -1.75 -50.35 17.12
C GLY A 86 -2.36 -48.99 17.49
N MET A 87 -1.84 -47.89 16.93
CA MET A 87 -2.25 -46.52 17.24
C MET A 87 -2.34 -45.65 15.99
N ASP A 88 -3.29 -44.72 15.99
CA ASP A 88 -3.38 -43.70 14.94
C ASP A 88 -2.23 -42.70 15.08
N ILE A 89 -1.65 -42.27 13.95
CA ILE A 89 -0.51 -41.34 13.92
C ILE A 89 -0.96 -40.02 13.27
N LEU A 90 -0.77 -38.91 13.97
CA LEU A 90 -0.98 -37.55 13.44
C LEU A 90 0.36 -36.86 13.21
N ILE A 91 0.68 -36.62 11.94
CA ILE A 91 1.92 -36.00 11.50
C ILE A 91 1.68 -34.51 11.29
N SER A 92 2.49 -33.68 11.94
CA SER A 92 2.41 -32.24 11.76
C SER A 92 2.89 -31.80 10.37
N LYS A 93 2.33 -30.69 9.87
CA LYS A 93 2.71 -30.09 8.57
C LYS A 93 4.22 -29.84 8.41
N GLN A 94 4.88 -29.47 9.51
CA GLN A 94 6.31 -29.18 9.55
C GLN A 94 7.13 -30.44 9.31
N VAL A 95 6.74 -31.56 9.94
CA VAL A 95 7.40 -32.86 9.75
C VAL A 95 7.24 -33.33 8.31
N LEU A 96 6.06 -33.19 7.73
CA LEU A 96 5.82 -33.57 6.33
C LEU A 96 6.71 -32.77 5.36
N ASN A 97 6.81 -31.45 5.54
CA ASN A 97 7.67 -30.61 4.70
C ASN A 97 9.15 -30.98 4.82
N VAL A 98 9.62 -31.29 6.03
CA VAL A 98 11.02 -31.71 6.26
C VAL A 98 11.29 -33.07 5.63
N LEU A 99 10.42 -34.06 5.81
CA LEU A 99 10.59 -35.38 5.21
C LEU A 99 10.54 -35.36 3.69
N LEU A 100 9.74 -34.45 3.11
CA LEU A 100 9.70 -34.28 1.67
C LEU A 100 10.98 -33.64 1.14
N LYS A 101 11.56 -32.66 1.84
CA LYS A 101 12.63 -31.81 1.26
C LYS A 101 14.04 -32.18 1.65
N THR A 102 14.21 -32.89 2.74
CA THR A 102 15.55 -33.23 3.24
C THR A 102 16.13 -34.33 2.37
N LYS A 103 17.27 -34.04 1.72
CA LYS A 103 18.04 -35.07 1.01
C LYS A 103 18.60 -36.06 2.02
N VAL A 104 18.04 -37.26 2.05
CA VAL A 104 18.42 -38.26 3.04
C VAL A 104 19.58 -39.09 2.51
N SER A 105 20.75 -39.00 3.15
CA SER A 105 21.90 -39.87 2.84
C SER A 105 21.54 -41.35 3.15
N GLY A 106 21.43 -42.17 2.11
CA GLY A 106 20.91 -43.55 2.21
C GLY A 106 19.49 -43.74 1.66
N ASN A 107 18.91 -42.73 1.01
CA ASN A 107 17.68 -42.84 0.20
C ASN A 107 16.49 -43.41 1.02
N ILE A 108 15.60 -44.19 0.40
CA ILE A 108 14.40 -44.77 1.03
C ILE A 108 14.72 -45.52 2.36
N GLY A 109 15.84 -46.24 2.44
CA GLY A 109 16.20 -47.01 3.63
C GLY A 109 16.42 -46.13 4.87
N LYS A 110 17.12 -45.01 4.71
CA LYS A 110 17.33 -44.06 5.80
C LYS A 110 16.03 -43.30 6.12
N LEU A 111 15.19 -42.99 5.12
CA LEU A 111 13.86 -42.38 5.36
C LEU A 111 12.97 -43.26 6.24
N ILE A 112 12.93 -44.57 6.00
CA ILE A 112 12.22 -45.54 6.85
C ILE A 112 12.74 -45.48 8.29
N ASN A 113 14.07 -45.40 8.47
CA ASN A 113 14.68 -45.33 9.80
C ASN A 113 14.36 -44.01 10.52
N VAL A 114 14.32 -42.89 9.79
CA VAL A 114 13.91 -41.58 10.31
C VAL A 114 12.46 -41.62 10.80
N ILE A 115 11.56 -42.22 10.00
CA ILE A 115 10.15 -42.37 10.35
C ILE A 115 10.00 -43.24 11.61
N LYS A 116 10.67 -44.40 11.66
CA LYS A 116 10.73 -45.27 12.85
C LYS A 116 11.25 -44.54 14.09
N TYR A 117 12.33 -43.79 13.94
CA TYR A 117 12.89 -42.98 15.02
C TYR A 117 11.87 -41.95 15.54
N SER A 118 11.18 -41.26 14.63
CA SER A 118 10.16 -40.26 14.98
C SER A 118 8.99 -40.86 15.75
N CYS A 119 8.52 -42.05 15.32
CA CYS A 119 7.47 -42.77 16.01
C CYS A 119 7.94 -43.22 17.40
N ALA A 120 9.16 -43.75 17.53
CA ALA A 120 9.71 -44.19 18.82
C ALA A 120 9.87 -43.03 19.80
N GLN A 121 10.40 -41.89 19.35
CA GLN A 121 10.57 -40.70 20.17
C GLN A 121 9.23 -40.15 20.66
N ALA A 122 8.25 -40.00 19.76
CA ALA A 122 6.91 -39.57 20.12
C ALA A 122 6.21 -40.56 21.05
N TYR A 123 6.41 -41.86 20.87
CA TYR A 123 5.79 -42.90 21.68
C TYR A 123 6.29 -42.86 23.13
N SER A 124 7.57 -42.54 23.34
CA SER A 124 8.16 -42.38 24.67
C SER A 124 7.47 -41.28 25.51
N HIS A 125 6.93 -40.26 24.84
CA HIS A 125 6.20 -39.16 25.49
C HIS A 125 4.75 -39.53 25.85
N ILE A 126 4.13 -40.48 25.13
CA ILE A 126 2.72 -40.90 25.32
C ILE A 126 2.51 -41.86 26.48
N ILE A 127 3.53 -42.63 26.86
CA ILE A 127 3.48 -43.52 28.04
C ILE A 127 3.05 -42.74 29.31
N LYS A 128 3.20 -41.41 29.33
CA LYS A 128 2.77 -40.52 30.42
C LYS A 128 1.33 -39.98 30.30
N SER A 129 0.66 -40.02 29.14
CA SER A 129 -0.54 -39.19 28.87
C SER A 129 -1.86 -39.92 28.53
N LYS A 130 -1.91 -41.27 28.48
CA LYS A 130 -3.15 -42.04 28.16
C LYS A 130 -3.88 -41.59 26.87
N THR A 131 -3.16 -41.09 25.87
CA THR A 131 -3.74 -40.66 24.59
C THR A 131 -3.61 -41.74 23.52
N ASN A 132 -4.70 -42.01 22.78
CA ASN A 132 -4.75 -43.07 21.76
C ASN A 132 -4.22 -42.67 20.37
N ILE A 133 -3.69 -41.44 20.24
CA ILE A 133 -3.17 -40.87 18.98
C ILE A 133 -1.71 -40.44 19.20
N LEU A 134 -0.82 -40.94 18.35
CA LEU A 134 0.60 -40.61 18.31
C LEU A 134 0.82 -39.33 17.50
N ARG A 135 1.15 -38.22 18.16
CA ARG A 135 1.44 -36.95 17.46
C ARG A 135 2.93 -36.85 17.16
N ILE A 136 3.28 -36.68 15.89
CA ILE A 136 4.66 -36.51 15.43
C ILE A 136 4.92 -35.03 15.15
N HIS A 137 5.82 -34.45 15.93
CA HIS A 137 6.28 -33.09 15.83
C HIS A 137 7.72 -33.01 15.35
N LEU A 138 8.17 -31.80 14.99
CA LEU A 138 9.51 -31.59 14.43
C LEU A 138 10.63 -32.06 15.37
N TYR A 139 10.45 -31.89 16.67
CA TYR A 139 11.41 -32.32 17.70
C TYR A 139 11.50 -33.85 17.86
N ASP A 140 10.57 -34.61 17.29
CA ASP A 140 10.62 -36.08 17.28
C ASP A 140 11.51 -36.62 16.14
N LEU A 141 11.84 -35.81 15.13
CA LEU A 141 12.78 -36.19 14.07
C LEU A 141 14.23 -36.24 14.60
N PRO A 142 15.17 -36.91 13.91
CA PRO A 142 16.58 -36.84 14.24
C PRO A 142 17.11 -35.40 14.20
N LYS A 143 18.02 -35.04 15.11
CA LYS A 143 18.56 -33.66 15.24
C LYS A 143 19.10 -33.07 13.93
N GLU A 144 19.69 -33.91 13.08
CA GLU A 144 20.20 -33.54 11.74
C GLU A 144 19.10 -32.95 10.82
N MET A 145 17.83 -33.28 11.06
CA MET A 145 16.67 -32.83 10.27
C MET A 145 15.87 -31.70 10.96
N GLN A 146 16.30 -31.25 12.14
CA GLN A 146 15.58 -30.22 12.92
C GLN A 146 16.02 -28.79 12.59
N THR A 147 17.14 -28.61 11.88
CA THR A 147 17.87 -27.32 11.76
C THR A 147 17.59 -26.48 10.53
N ASP A 148 16.91 -26.99 9.50
CA ASP A 148 16.67 -26.23 8.26
C ASP A 148 15.40 -25.35 8.36
N LEU A 149 15.59 -24.13 8.85
CA LEU A 149 14.52 -23.12 8.99
C LEU A 149 14.00 -22.59 7.64
N ASP A 150 14.81 -22.61 6.57
CA ASP A 150 14.39 -22.15 5.24
C ASP A 150 13.45 -23.14 4.52
N ILE A 151 13.51 -24.43 4.87
CA ILE A 151 12.58 -25.47 4.40
C ILE A 151 11.15 -25.22 4.91
N VAL A 152 11.01 -24.54 6.05
CA VAL A 152 9.72 -24.24 6.69
C VAL A 152 8.97 -23.08 6.00
N LYS A 153 9.66 -22.21 5.24
CA LYS A 153 9.08 -21.02 4.58
C LYS A 153 8.48 -21.26 3.19
N SER A 154 8.53 -22.47 2.68
CA SER A 154 8.11 -22.75 1.30
C SER A 154 6.60 -22.84 1.09
N ASN A 155 6.15 -22.43 -0.10
CA ASN A 155 4.77 -22.30 -0.60
C ASN A 155 3.89 -23.56 -0.61
N PHE A 156 4.33 -24.70 -0.08
CA PHE A 156 3.49 -25.88 0.04
C PHE A 156 2.68 -25.83 1.36
N HIS A 157 1.42 -25.45 1.25
CA HIS A 157 0.46 -25.45 2.35
C HIS A 157 -0.16 -26.85 2.54
N PHE A 158 0.65 -27.84 2.93
CA PHE A 158 0.10 -29.12 3.36
C PHE A 158 -0.48 -29.00 4.77
N ASN A 159 -1.72 -29.47 4.94
CA ASN A 159 -2.28 -29.70 6.26
C ASN A 159 -1.60 -30.91 6.91
N GLY A 160 -1.65 -31.01 8.24
CA GLY A 160 -1.15 -32.20 8.94
C GLY A 160 -1.84 -33.48 8.45
N MET A 161 -1.16 -34.61 8.55
CA MET A 161 -1.59 -35.90 7.99
C MET A 161 -1.99 -36.85 9.12
N LEU A 162 -3.24 -37.32 9.14
CA LEU A 162 -3.73 -38.34 10.07
C LEU A 162 -3.72 -39.71 9.40
N ILE A 163 -3.10 -40.69 10.04
CA ILE A 163 -2.94 -42.06 9.55
C ILE A 163 -3.56 -43.01 10.57
N SER A 164 -4.62 -43.70 10.17
CA SER A 164 -5.27 -44.66 11.05
C SER A 164 -4.64 -46.04 10.98
N HIS A 165 -4.46 -46.71 12.13
CA HIS A 165 -3.91 -48.06 12.24
C HIS A 165 -4.87 -49.16 11.73
N ASN A 166 -6.18 -48.98 11.96
CA ASN A 166 -7.21 -49.99 11.67
C ASN A 166 -7.94 -49.80 10.34
N LYS A 167 -7.74 -48.67 9.65
CA LYS A 167 -8.29 -48.52 8.29
C LYS A 167 -7.62 -49.57 7.40
N LYS A 168 -8.40 -50.53 6.89
CA LYS A 168 -7.97 -51.36 5.76
C LYS A 168 -7.80 -50.39 4.59
N ASP A 169 -6.55 -50.05 4.30
CA ASP A 169 -6.23 -49.57 2.98
C ASP A 169 -6.32 -50.83 2.12
N GLU A 170 -7.51 -51.12 1.59
CA GLU A 170 -7.62 -52.04 0.47
C GLU A 170 -6.63 -51.53 -0.56
N GLY A 171 -5.67 -52.40 -0.88
CA GLY A 171 -4.36 -51.95 -1.30
C GLY A 171 -4.40 -51.10 -2.55
N LEU A 172 -3.26 -50.48 -2.81
CA LEU A 172 -2.74 -50.28 -4.16
C LEU A 172 -2.57 -51.63 -4.89
N SER A 173 -3.61 -52.46 -4.91
CA SER A 173 -3.77 -53.45 -5.95
C SER A 173 -4.06 -52.66 -7.21
N TRP A 174 -3.02 -52.49 -8.03
CA TRP A 174 -3.15 -52.29 -9.47
C TRP A 174 -3.80 -53.53 -10.09
N GLU A 175 -4.93 -54.01 -9.55
CA GLU A 175 -5.83 -54.80 -10.35
C GLU A 175 -6.19 -53.89 -11.50
N LYS A 176 -5.83 -54.36 -12.71
CA LYS A 176 -6.22 -53.76 -13.98
C LYS A 176 -7.75 -53.78 -14.01
N ASP A 177 -8.35 -52.84 -13.31
CA ASP A 177 -9.75 -52.59 -13.44
C ASP A 177 -9.92 -52.03 -14.84
N ASP A 178 -10.77 -52.67 -15.63
CA ASP A 178 -10.85 -52.43 -17.05
C ASP A 178 -11.35 -50.99 -17.24
N ASN A 179 -10.43 -50.05 -17.51
CA ASN A 179 -10.73 -48.67 -17.90
C ASN A 179 -11.50 -48.57 -19.24
N ARG A 180 -12.06 -49.68 -19.74
CA ARG A 180 -12.85 -49.80 -20.97
C ARG A 180 -13.91 -48.71 -21.13
N GLU A 181 -14.61 -48.34 -20.07
CA GLU A 181 -15.65 -47.29 -20.12
C GLU A 181 -15.05 -45.90 -20.36
N ILE A 182 -13.95 -45.56 -19.69
CA ILE A 182 -13.26 -44.28 -19.88
C ILE A 182 -12.61 -44.24 -21.26
N TYR A 183 -11.99 -45.34 -21.72
CA TYR A 183 -11.48 -45.43 -23.09
C TYR A 183 -12.58 -45.32 -24.13
N SER A 184 -13.76 -45.90 -23.88
CA SER A 184 -14.92 -45.78 -24.74
C SER A 184 -15.39 -44.33 -24.85
N ALA A 185 -15.50 -43.63 -23.71
CA ALA A 185 -15.86 -42.20 -23.68
C ALA A 185 -14.82 -41.33 -24.42
N LEU A 186 -13.53 -41.57 -24.20
CA LEU A 186 -12.45 -40.89 -24.92
C LEU A 186 -12.48 -41.17 -26.42
N ASN A 187 -12.70 -42.41 -26.85
CA ASN A 187 -12.80 -42.77 -28.26
C ASN A 187 -13.94 -42.03 -28.95
N LYS A 188 -15.14 -42.01 -28.35
CA LYS A 188 -16.28 -41.24 -28.88
C LYS A 188 -15.94 -39.76 -29.06
N MET A 189 -15.24 -39.18 -28.09
CA MET A 189 -14.80 -37.79 -28.15
C MET A 189 -13.80 -37.57 -29.31
N PHE A 190 -12.81 -38.44 -29.48
CA PHE A 190 -11.86 -38.35 -30.60
C PHE A 190 -12.49 -38.61 -31.98
N GLU A 191 -13.48 -39.48 -32.07
CA GLU A 191 -14.26 -39.67 -33.30
C GLU A 191 -15.00 -38.40 -33.68
N LEU A 192 -15.62 -37.71 -32.72
CA LEU A 192 -16.27 -36.42 -32.94
C LEU A 192 -15.29 -35.34 -33.45
N PHE A 193 -14.07 -35.29 -32.90
CA PHE A 193 -13.03 -34.38 -33.41
C PHE A 193 -12.66 -34.69 -34.86
N LYS A 194 -12.54 -35.98 -35.23
CA LYS A 194 -12.26 -36.39 -36.61
C LYS A 194 -13.40 -36.06 -37.56
N GLU A 195 -14.65 -36.26 -37.15
CA GLU A 195 -15.82 -35.89 -37.95
C GLU A 195 -15.87 -34.38 -38.21
N TYR A 196 -15.58 -33.56 -37.20
CA TYR A 196 -15.49 -32.12 -37.36
C TYR A 196 -14.36 -31.71 -38.32
N GLN A 197 -13.17 -32.29 -38.17
CA GLN A 197 -12.03 -32.04 -39.04
C GLN A 197 -12.33 -32.37 -40.52
N ASN A 198 -13.13 -33.41 -40.76
CA ASN A 198 -13.55 -33.84 -42.09
C ASN A 198 -14.79 -33.08 -42.62
N ASN A 199 -15.21 -31.99 -41.96
CA ASN A 199 -16.41 -31.21 -42.28
C ASN A 199 -17.73 -32.03 -42.27
N GLY A 200 -17.78 -33.11 -41.49
CA GLY A 200 -18.94 -33.99 -41.37
C GLY A 200 -20.04 -33.46 -40.45
N ILE A 201 -19.73 -32.48 -39.59
CA ILE A 201 -20.66 -31.89 -38.62
C ILE A 201 -20.47 -30.37 -38.54
N ALA A 202 -21.57 -29.64 -38.31
CA ALA A 202 -21.53 -28.18 -38.17
C ALA A 202 -20.86 -27.75 -36.85
N SER A 203 -20.26 -26.55 -36.83
CA SER A 203 -19.54 -26.01 -35.65
C SER A 203 -20.41 -25.97 -34.38
N ASP A 204 -21.66 -25.53 -34.49
CA ASP A 204 -22.53 -25.42 -33.31
C ASP A 204 -23.01 -26.79 -32.79
N GLU A 205 -23.20 -27.75 -33.70
CA GLU A 205 -23.50 -29.14 -33.34
C GLU A 205 -22.30 -29.80 -32.67
N PHE A 206 -21.09 -29.59 -33.19
CA PHE A 206 -19.85 -30.03 -32.56
C PHE A 206 -19.69 -29.48 -31.14
N LYS A 207 -19.84 -28.16 -30.95
CA LYS A 207 -19.73 -27.49 -29.63
C LYS A 207 -20.70 -28.07 -28.61
N LYS A 208 -21.92 -28.43 -29.03
CA LYS A 208 -22.92 -29.06 -28.16
C LYS A 208 -22.52 -30.49 -27.82
N ASN A 209 -22.20 -31.30 -28.83
CA ASN A 209 -21.93 -32.73 -28.65
C ASN A 209 -20.65 -32.98 -27.84
N VAL A 210 -19.61 -32.16 -28.02
CA VAL A 210 -18.34 -32.31 -27.27
C VAL A 210 -18.54 -32.07 -25.77
N LEU A 211 -19.44 -31.17 -25.38
CA LEU A 211 -19.79 -30.93 -23.98
C LEU A 211 -20.65 -32.06 -23.38
N VAL A 212 -21.49 -32.71 -24.19
CA VAL A 212 -22.22 -33.91 -23.77
C VAL A 212 -21.24 -35.04 -23.46
N TYR A 213 -20.28 -35.32 -24.36
CA TYR A 213 -19.26 -36.34 -24.12
C TYR A 213 -18.31 -35.99 -22.97
N LEU A 214 -18.04 -34.70 -22.73
CA LEU A 214 -17.31 -34.27 -21.54
C LEU A 214 -18.04 -34.66 -20.25
N ASN A 215 -19.36 -34.45 -20.18
CA ASN A 215 -20.16 -34.82 -19.02
C ASN A 215 -20.18 -36.34 -18.82
N GLU A 216 -20.38 -37.13 -19.90
CA GLU A 216 -20.31 -38.60 -19.82
C GLU A 216 -18.96 -39.08 -19.27
N LEU A 217 -17.85 -38.50 -19.77
CA LEU A 217 -16.50 -38.82 -19.30
C LEU A 217 -16.31 -38.42 -17.83
N THR A 218 -16.79 -37.24 -17.45
CA THR A 218 -16.69 -36.72 -16.08
C THR A 218 -17.46 -37.60 -15.11
N ASP A 219 -18.70 -37.96 -15.43
CA ASP A 219 -19.53 -38.85 -14.63
C ASP A 219 -18.84 -40.20 -14.47
N THR A 220 -18.34 -40.79 -15.55
CA THR A 220 -17.61 -42.08 -15.51
C THR A 220 -16.41 -42.03 -14.57
N ILE A 221 -15.63 -40.94 -14.61
CA ILE A 221 -14.45 -40.76 -13.75
C ILE A 221 -14.85 -40.58 -12.27
N ILE A 222 -15.97 -39.90 -12.00
CA ILE A 222 -16.46 -39.69 -10.63
C ILE A 222 -17.06 -40.99 -10.06
N PHE A 223 -17.89 -41.70 -10.82
CA PHE A 223 -18.54 -42.93 -10.38
C PHE A 223 -17.56 -44.09 -10.16
N LYS A 224 -16.47 -44.17 -10.94
CA LYS A 224 -15.42 -45.20 -10.74
C LYS A 224 -14.49 -44.92 -9.55
N ASN A 225 -14.31 -43.65 -9.18
CA ASN A 225 -13.53 -43.30 -8.00
C ASN A 225 -14.37 -43.49 -6.75
N ASP A 226 -14.54 -44.75 -6.37
CA ASP A 226 -15.32 -45.15 -5.21
C ASP A 226 -14.81 -44.46 -3.92
N SER A 227 -15.71 -44.29 -2.96
CA SER A 227 -15.56 -43.50 -1.72
C SER A 227 -14.32 -43.79 -0.84
N SER A 228 -13.55 -44.83 -1.15
CA SER A 228 -12.29 -45.19 -0.49
C SER A 228 -11.08 -44.34 -0.91
N TYR A 229 -11.07 -43.75 -2.11
CA TYR A 229 -9.93 -42.97 -2.65
C TYR A 229 -9.91 -41.49 -2.23
N ILE A 230 -11.08 -40.93 -1.89
CA ILE A 230 -11.31 -39.52 -1.57
C ILE A 230 -10.49 -39.09 -0.33
N ASP A 231 -10.13 -40.03 0.54
CA ASP A 231 -9.35 -39.80 1.76
C ASP A 231 -7.83 -39.99 1.58
N SER A 232 -7.34 -40.33 0.38
CA SER A 232 -5.89 -40.49 0.18
C SER A 232 -5.19 -39.14 0.31
N ILE A 233 -3.99 -39.12 0.90
CA ILE A 233 -3.19 -37.90 1.02
C ILE A 233 -2.83 -37.31 -0.35
N VAL A 234 -2.61 -38.18 -1.33
CA VAL A 234 -2.34 -37.77 -2.72
C VAL A 234 -3.55 -37.03 -3.30
N PHE A 235 -4.76 -37.59 -3.15
CA PHE A 235 -5.97 -36.91 -3.60
C PHE A 235 -6.20 -35.57 -2.90
N ASN A 236 -5.98 -35.50 -1.58
CA ASN A 236 -6.09 -34.24 -0.84
C ASN A 236 -5.03 -33.21 -1.24
N ALA A 237 -3.81 -33.63 -1.58
CA ALA A 237 -2.79 -32.75 -2.12
C ALA A 237 -3.19 -32.18 -3.49
N ILE A 238 -3.66 -33.05 -4.41
CA ILE A 238 -4.20 -32.64 -5.71
C ILE A 238 -5.35 -31.66 -5.50
N LYS A 239 -6.30 -31.99 -4.61
CA LYS A 239 -7.47 -31.17 -4.30
C LYS A 239 -7.10 -29.76 -3.85
N ASN A 240 -6.14 -29.62 -2.94
CA ASN A 240 -5.68 -28.31 -2.48
C ASN A 240 -5.02 -27.51 -3.61
N VAL A 241 -4.21 -28.16 -4.47
CA VAL A 241 -3.60 -27.48 -5.62
C VAL A 241 -4.67 -27.03 -6.62
N VAL A 242 -5.62 -27.91 -6.96
CA VAL A 242 -6.74 -27.59 -7.85
C VAL A 242 -7.58 -26.45 -7.30
N GLU A 243 -7.89 -26.45 -6.00
CA GLU A 243 -8.64 -25.38 -5.35
C GLU A 243 -7.90 -24.04 -5.44
N ASN A 244 -6.59 -24.03 -5.18
CA ASN A 244 -5.76 -22.83 -5.34
C ASN A 244 -5.72 -22.34 -6.80
N VAL A 245 -5.55 -23.25 -7.76
CA VAL A 245 -5.50 -22.92 -9.18
C VAL A 245 -6.83 -22.35 -9.66
N LEU A 246 -7.95 -22.96 -9.29
CA LEU A 246 -9.29 -22.45 -9.62
C LEU A 246 -9.54 -21.07 -9.00
N ASN A 247 -9.11 -20.84 -7.76
CA ASN A 247 -9.20 -19.51 -7.12
C ASN A 247 -8.35 -18.47 -7.88
N ILE A 248 -7.14 -18.83 -8.33
CA ILE A 248 -6.29 -17.97 -9.16
C ILE A 248 -6.99 -17.66 -10.50
N MET A 249 -7.57 -18.66 -11.17
CA MET A 249 -8.32 -18.46 -12.43
C MET A 249 -9.55 -17.57 -12.25
N GLN A 250 -10.30 -17.75 -11.15
CA GLN A 250 -11.44 -16.90 -10.83
C GLN A 250 -11.02 -15.45 -10.61
N ASN A 251 -9.91 -15.22 -9.91
CA ASN A 251 -9.42 -13.87 -9.64
C ASN A 251 -8.86 -13.17 -10.87
N MET A 252 -8.16 -13.88 -11.76
CA MET A 252 -7.53 -13.28 -12.95
C MET A 252 -8.50 -13.14 -14.13
N TYR A 253 -9.37 -14.12 -14.35
CA TYR A 253 -10.21 -14.22 -15.55
C TYR A 253 -11.71 -14.11 -15.28
N GLY A 254 -12.13 -14.00 -14.02
CA GLY A 254 -13.55 -13.89 -13.66
C GLY A 254 -14.37 -15.16 -13.84
N ILE A 255 -13.73 -16.32 -14.06
CA ILE A 255 -14.39 -17.61 -14.26
C ILE A 255 -15.02 -18.06 -12.94
N LYS A 256 -16.33 -18.27 -12.95
CA LYS A 256 -17.05 -18.79 -11.79
C LYS A 256 -17.03 -20.33 -11.84
N TYR A 257 -16.51 -20.95 -10.79
CA TYR A 257 -16.61 -22.38 -10.58
C TYR A 257 -17.46 -22.68 -9.35
N TYR A 258 -17.96 -23.90 -9.25
CA TYR A 258 -18.78 -24.36 -8.13
C TYR A 258 -17.98 -25.36 -7.28
N GLY A 259 -18.39 -25.62 -6.04
CA GLY A 259 -17.62 -26.46 -5.11
C GLY A 259 -17.36 -27.89 -5.63
N ASN A 260 -18.20 -28.41 -6.52
CA ASN A 260 -17.99 -29.69 -7.18
C ASN A 260 -16.86 -29.65 -8.22
N SER A 261 -16.51 -28.50 -8.79
CA SER A 261 -15.44 -28.37 -9.78
C SER A 261 -14.08 -28.76 -9.24
N VAL A 262 -13.82 -28.45 -7.97
CA VAL A 262 -12.61 -28.87 -7.27
C VAL A 262 -12.53 -30.40 -7.27
N LEU A 263 -13.63 -31.09 -6.91
CA LEU A 263 -13.68 -32.55 -6.87
C LEU A 263 -13.52 -33.16 -8.26
N VAL A 264 -14.28 -32.67 -9.26
CA VAL A 264 -14.23 -33.15 -10.64
C VAL A 264 -12.80 -33.14 -11.19
N LEU A 265 -12.15 -31.98 -11.11
CA LEU A 265 -10.80 -31.81 -11.64
C LEU A 265 -9.77 -32.60 -10.84
N SER A 266 -9.96 -32.75 -9.53
CA SER A 266 -9.08 -33.58 -8.69
C SER A 266 -9.17 -35.05 -9.07
N HIS A 267 -10.38 -35.57 -9.31
CA HIS A 267 -10.58 -36.95 -9.78
C HIS A 267 -9.97 -37.17 -11.16
N PHE A 268 -10.12 -36.21 -12.07
CA PHE A 268 -9.53 -36.27 -13.39
C PHE A 268 -7.99 -36.28 -13.34
N ILE A 269 -7.36 -35.39 -12.57
CA ILE A 269 -5.89 -35.38 -12.41
C ILE A 269 -5.40 -36.65 -11.73
N ASN A 270 -6.11 -37.13 -10.71
CA ASN A 270 -5.76 -38.39 -10.04
C ASN A 270 -5.83 -39.59 -11.00
N TYR A 271 -6.82 -39.61 -11.90
CA TYR A 271 -6.91 -40.58 -12.99
C TYR A 271 -5.73 -40.48 -13.96
N LEU A 272 -5.34 -39.28 -14.37
CA LEU A 272 -4.19 -39.08 -15.26
C LEU A 272 -2.86 -39.54 -14.65
N LEU A 273 -2.74 -39.46 -13.32
CA LEU A 273 -1.54 -39.91 -12.60
C LEU A 273 -1.50 -41.43 -12.41
N SER A 274 -2.65 -42.11 -12.42
CA SER A 274 -2.72 -43.56 -12.21
C SER A 274 -2.64 -44.37 -13.51
N ASP A 275 -3.01 -43.81 -14.66
CA ASP A 275 -3.03 -44.53 -15.95
C ASP A 275 -1.77 -44.23 -16.80
N VAL A 276 -0.98 -45.28 -17.06
CA VAL A 276 0.29 -45.22 -17.82
C VAL A 276 0.08 -45.37 -19.34
N THR A 277 -1.17 -45.55 -19.80
CA THR A 277 -1.45 -45.96 -21.19
C THR A 277 -1.65 -44.78 -22.14
N TYR A 278 -0.63 -43.94 -22.29
CA TYR A 278 -0.63 -42.70 -23.10
C TYR A 278 -0.35 -42.93 -24.60
N GLU A 279 0.46 -43.93 -24.95
CA GLU A 279 1.02 -44.06 -26.30
C GLU A 279 -0.02 -44.28 -27.42
N LYS A 280 -1.25 -44.67 -27.06
CA LYS A 280 -2.29 -45.05 -28.04
C LYS A 280 -2.95 -43.88 -28.78
N TYR A 281 -2.89 -42.65 -28.25
CA TYR A 281 -3.70 -41.51 -28.74
C TYR A 281 -2.92 -40.25 -29.13
N SER A 282 -1.58 -40.30 -29.15
CA SER A 282 -0.71 -39.12 -29.34
C SER A 282 -1.08 -38.28 -30.57
N GLU A 283 -1.24 -38.88 -31.75
CA GLU A 283 -1.59 -38.16 -32.99
C GLU A 283 -3.00 -37.55 -32.97
N SER A 284 -3.98 -38.27 -32.40
CA SER A 284 -5.37 -37.76 -32.33
C SER A 284 -5.53 -36.63 -31.31
N ILE A 285 -4.65 -36.56 -30.30
CA ILE A 285 -4.67 -35.48 -29.30
C ILE A 285 -4.19 -34.16 -29.90
N GLU A 286 -3.14 -34.16 -30.73
CA GLU A 286 -2.63 -32.92 -31.34
C GLU A 286 -3.69 -32.26 -32.23
N SER A 287 -4.35 -33.04 -33.09
CA SER A 287 -5.45 -32.55 -33.92
C SER A 287 -6.59 -31.98 -33.07
N ALA A 288 -6.97 -32.68 -32.00
CA ALA A 288 -8.01 -32.19 -31.08
C ALA A 288 -7.61 -30.86 -30.42
N LEU A 289 -6.34 -30.69 -30.01
CA LEU A 289 -5.86 -29.44 -29.42
C LEU A 289 -5.87 -28.29 -30.42
N GLU A 290 -5.51 -28.51 -31.69
CA GLU A 290 -5.61 -27.48 -32.73
C GLU A 290 -7.05 -27.03 -32.95
N ILE A 291 -8.00 -27.98 -33.00
CA ILE A 291 -9.43 -27.69 -33.11
C ILE A 291 -9.90 -26.89 -31.89
N LEU A 292 -9.56 -27.31 -30.67
CA LEU A 292 -9.95 -26.62 -29.44
C LEU A 292 -9.35 -25.21 -29.35
N LYS A 293 -8.10 -25.03 -29.76
CA LYS A 293 -7.43 -23.73 -29.81
C LYS A 293 -8.16 -22.76 -30.74
N ASN A 294 -8.69 -23.25 -31.86
CA ASN A 294 -9.40 -22.41 -32.82
C ASN A 294 -10.86 -22.14 -32.40
N ILE A 295 -11.56 -23.12 -31.84
CA ILE A 295 -12.99 -22.98 -31.47
C ILE A 295 -13.16 -22.28 -30.12
N PHE A 296 -12.26 -22.54 -29.16
CA PHE A 296 -12.32 -22.04 -27.79
C PHE A 296 -11.00 -21.39 -27.36
N PRO A 297 -10.52 -20.34 -28.07
CA PRO A 297 -9.18 -19.78 -27.84
C PRO A 297 -8.99 -19.24 -26.41
N LYS A 298 -10.00 -18.55 -25.87
CA LYS A 298 -9.96 -17.98 -24.52
C LYS A 298 -9.89 -19.06 -23.45
N GLU A 299 -10.73 -20.08 -23.55
CA GLU A 299 -10.74 -21.21 -22.63
C GLU A 299 -9.46 -22.05 -22.74
N PHE A 300 -8.89 -22.15 -23.95
CA PHE A 300 -7.63 -22.86 -24.19
C PHE A 300 -6.45 -22.17 -23.47
N ILE A 301 -6.40 -20.84 -23.47
CA ILE A 301 -5.37 -20.09 -22.74
C ILE A 301 -5.47 -20.32 -21.23
N ILE A 302 -6.69 -20.26 -20.70
CA ILE A 302 -6.96 -20.54 -19.29
C ILE A 302 -6.54 -21.97 -18.96
N ALA A 303 -6.88 -22.94 -19.80
CA ALA A 303 -6.56 -24.35 -19.62
C ALA A 303 -5.06 -24.62 -19.58
N ASN A 304 -4.26 -23.98 -20.46
CA ASN A 304 -2.80 -24.10 -20.41
C ASN A 304 -2.24 -23.50 -19.12
N LYS A 305 -2.69 -22.29 -18.72
CA LYS A 305 -2.26 -21.68 -17.46
C LYS A 305 -2.65 -22.53 -16.24
N MET A 306 -3.81 -23.18 -16.27
CA MET A 306 -4.19 -24.16 -15.24
C MET A 306 -3.23 -25.34 -15.22
N ALA A 307 -2.92 -25.93 -16.38
CA ALA A 307 -2.00 -27.05 -16.49
C ALA A 307 -0.61 -26.68 -15.95
N ASP A 308 -0.03 -25.56 -16.39
CA ASP A 308 1.28 -25.07 -15.95
C ASP A 308 1.34 -24.89 -14.42
N LEU A 309 0.32 -24.27 -13.84
CA LEU A 309 0.26 -24.08 -12.39
C LEU A 309 0.13 -25.41 -11.65
N ILE A 310 -0.66 -26.36 -12.16
CA ILE A 310 -0.79 -27.68 -11.54
C ILE A 310 0.53 -28.46 -11.64
N GLU A 311 1.19 -28.44 -12.80
CA GLU A 311 2.49 -29.08 -13.02
C GLU A 311 3.55 -28.55 -12.05
N VAL A 312 3.66 -27.23 -11.91
CA VAL A 312 4.63 -26.59 -11.00
C VAL A 312 4.31 -26.91 -9.54
N ASN A 313 3.04 -26.89 -9.14
CA ASN A 313 2.65 -27.11 -7.74
C ASN A 313 2.61 -28.59 -7.34
N LEU A 314 2.49 -29.53 -8.29
CA LEU A 314 2.53 -30.97 -8.00
C LEU A 314 3.87 -31.62 -8.39
N ASP A 315 4.76 -30.87 -9.05
CA ASP A 315 6.02 -31.39 -9.61
C ASP A 315 5.76 -32.63 -10.50
N ILE A 316 4.82 -32.47 -11.42
CA ILE A 316 4.40 -33.49 -12.39
C ILE A 316 4.41 -32.89 -13.80
N LYS A 317 4.45 -33.76 -14.80
CA LYS A 317 4.07 -33.38 -16.17
C LYS A 317 2.69 -33.94 -16.47
N LEU A 318 1.76 -33.05 -16.77
CA LEU A 318 0.44 -33.42 -17.23
C LEU A 318 0.51 -33.80 -18.70
N ASN A 319 -0.30 -34.77 -19.06
CA ASN A 319 -0.50 -35.16 -20.44
C ASN A 319 -1.29 -34.06 -21.18
N LYS A 320 -1.00 -33.86 -22.47
CA LYS A 320 -1.76 -32.99 -23.39
C LYS A 320 -3.28 -33.18 -23.36
N ILE A 321 -3.76 -34.39 -23.04
CA ILE A 321 -5.19 -34.65 -22.81
C ILE A 321 -5.78 -33.80 -21.67
N ALA A 322 -4.95 -33.41 -20.69
CA ALA A 322 -5.36 -32.53 -19.61
C ALA A 322 -5.72 -31.14 -20.12
N VAL A 323 -4.93 -30.59 -21.03
CA VAL A 323 -5.22 -29.28 -21.65
C VAL A 323 -6.53 -29.34 -22.44
N ALA A 324 -6.76 -30.42 -23.19
CA ALA A 324 -8.01 -30.63 -23.90
C ALA A 324 -9.22 -30.70 -22.95
N TYR A 325 -9.11 -31.51 -21.88
CA TYR A 325 -10.16 -31.64 -20.87
C TYR A 325 -10.41 -30.33 -20.13
N PHE A 326 -9.37 -29.62 -19.68
CA PHE A 326 -9.49 -28.33 -19.00
C PHE A 326 -10.12 -27.27 -19.91
N THR A 327 -9.78 -27.24 -21.20
CA THR A 327 -10.39 -26.31 -22.16
C THR A 327 -11.91 -26.53 -22.24
N LEU A 328 -12.32 -27.78 -22.43
CA LEU A 328 -13.73 -28.16 -22.48
C LEU A 328 -14.43 -27.94 -21.14
N TYR A 329 -13.75 -28.20 -20.03
CA TYR A 329 -14.30 -28.01 -18.68
C TYR A 329 -14.56 -26.54 -18.39
N VAL A 330 -13.58 -25.66 -18.65
CA VAL A 330 -13.75 -24.20 -18.53
C VAL A 330 -14.87 -23.71 -19.43
N ARG A 331 -14.96 -24.23 -20.66
CA ARG A 331 -16.07 -23.93 -21.57
C ARG A 331 -17.42 -24.34 -21.00
N SER A 332 -17.50 -25.49 -20.31
CA SER A 332 -18.74 -25.95 -19.68
C SER A 332 -19.21 -25.06 -18.51
N LEU A 333 -18.28 -24.39 -17.82
CA LEU A 333 -18.58 -23.40 -16.79
C LEU A 333 -19.09 -22.07 -17.39
N ASN A 334 -18.55 -21.69 -18.54
CA ASN A 334 -18.91 -20.46 -19.26
C ASN A 334 -20.13 -20.68 -20.17
N LYS A 335 -21.34 -20.68 -19.59
CA LYS A 335 -22.62 -20.86 -20.32
C LYS A 335 -23.00 -19.71 -21.26
N THR A 336 -22.23 -18.63 -21.32
CA THR A 336 -22.50 -17.51 -22.22
C THR A 336 -21.87 -17.77 -23.57
N GLU A 337 -22.69 -17.76 -24.63
CA GLU A 337 -22.20 -17.70 -26.01
C GLU A 337 -21.65 -16.29 -26.30
N SER A 338 -20.51 -15.95 -25.71
CA SER A 338 -19.74 -14.76 -26.05
C SER A 338 -18.84 -15.01 -27.26
N ALA A 339 -19.37 -15.70 -28.27
CA ALA A 339 -18.67 -15.90 -29.53
C ALA A 339 -18.66 -14.55 -30.28
N ASN A 340 -17.45 -14.06 -30.58
CA ASN A 340 -17.15 -12.84 -31.35
C ASN A 340 -17.22 -11.49 -30.61
N LEU A 341 -16.65 -11.41 -29.41
CA LEU A 341 -16.34 -10.12 -28.78
C LEU A 341 -14.99 -9.57 -29.27
N ILE A 342 -14.85 -8.24 -29.30
CA ILE A 342 -13.58 -7.56 -29.59
C ILE A 342 -12.53 -8.00 -28.56
N ASN A 343 -11.35 -8.42 -29.04
CA ASN A 343 -10.26 -8.79 -28.15
C ASN A 343 -9.66 -7.54 -27.52
N SER A 344 -9.29 -7.64 -26.25
CA SER A 344 -8.71 -6.50 -25.53
C SER A 344 -7.51 -6.90 -24.70
N ILE A 345 -6.51 -6.03 -24.74
CA ILE A 345 -5.23 -6.24 -24.09
C ILE A 345 -4.90 -5.02 -23.22
N ILE A 346 -4.32 -5.26 -22.07
CA ILE A 346 -3.76 -4.23 -21.20
C ILE A 346 -2.25 -4.37 -21.16
N ILE A 347 -1.52 -3.30 -21.46
CA ILE A 347 -0.06 -3.24 -21.39
C ILE A 347 0.32 -2.09 -20.47
N ALA A 348 1.13 -2.34 -19.45
CA ALA A 348 1.55 -1.28 -18.53
C ALA A 348 2.93 -1.55 -17.96
N HIS A 349 3.64 -0.47 -17.62
CA HIS A 349 4.91 -0.53 -16.92
C HIS A 349 4.73 -1.03 -15.48
N GLY A 350 5.77 -1.68 -14.98
CA GLY A 350 5.80 -2.28 -13.65
C GLY A 350 5.50 -3.78 -13.68
N TYR A 351 5.63 -4.41 -12.51
CA TYR A 351 5.58 -5.87 -12.39
C TYR A 351 4.16 -6.45 -12.40
N SER A 352 3.14 -5.65 -12.12
CA SER A 352 1.77 -6.15 -11.93
C SER A 352 0.68 -5.12 -12.23
N THR A 353 1.00 -4.01 -12.89
CA THR A 353 0.04 -2.93 -13.15
C THR A 353 -1.05 -3.39 -14.12
N ALA A 354 -0.64 -3.99 -15.24
CA ALA A 354 -1.55 -4.50 -16.25
C ALA A 354 -2.37 -5.66 -15.69
N SER A 355 -1.70 -6.62 -15.05
CA SER A 355 -2.37 -7.79 -14.46
C SER A 355 -3.33 -7.40 -13.34
N SER A 356 -2.99 -6.41 -12.51
CA SER A 356 -3.88 -5.93 -11.45
C SER A 356 -5.12 -5.26 -12.01
N ILE A 357 -5.00 -4.46 -13.08
CA ILE A 357 -6.16 -3.80 -13.69
C ILE A 357 -7.03 -4.83 -14.40
N ALA A 358 -6.42 -5.72 -15.20
CA ALA A 358 -7.13 -6.77 -15.94
C ALA A 358 -7.88 -7.71 -15.00
N SER A 359 -7.24 -8.18 -13.93
CA SER A 359 -7.88 -9.06 -12.94
C SER A 359 -9.10 -8.42 -12.27
N VAL A 360 -8.99 -7.14 -11.86
CA VAL A 360 -10.13 -6.42 -11.28
C VAL A 360 -11.25 -6.23 -12.31
N ALA A 361 -10.90 -5.86 -13.55
CA ALA A 361 -11.88 -5.67 -14.62
C ALA A 361 -12.60 -6.98 -14.98
N ASN A 362 -11.85 -8.04 -15.31
CA ASN A 362 -12.39 -9.36 -15.66
C ASN A 362 -13.25 -9.93 -14.52
N ARG A 363 -12.82 -9.80 -13.26
CA ARG A 363 -13.57 -10.29 -12.10
C ARG A 363 -14.90 -9.57 -11.91
N LEU A 364 -14.93 -8.25 -12.07
CA LEU A 364 -16.17 -7.46 -11.94
C LEU A 364 -17.12 -7.67 -13.12
N LEU A 365 -16.57 -7.87 -14.33
CA LEU A 365 -17.33 -8.22 -15.52
C LEU A 365 -17.80 -9.69 -15.52
N GLY A 366 -17.14 -10.54 -14.72
CA GLY A 366 -17.42 -11.98 -14.62
C GLY A 366 -17.06 -12.76 -15.88
N GLN A 367 -16.16 -12.24 -16.71
CA GLN A 367 -15.71 -12.85 -17.98
C GLN A 367 -14.27 -12.47 -18.31
N PHE A 368 -13.61 -13.28 -19.14
CA PHE A 368 -12.28 -13.02 -19.66
C PHE A 368 -12.34 -12.02 -20.84
N VAL A 369 -12.21 -10.74 -20.52
CA VAL A 369 -12.25 -9.65 -21.50
C VAL A 369 -10.84 -9.15 -21.84
N PHE A 370 -9.99 -8.98 -20.82
CA PHE A 370 -8.64 -8.42 -20.95
C PHE A 370 -7.55 -9.45 -20.66
N GLU A 371 -6.62 -9.63 -21.59
CA GLU A 371 -5.31 -10.24 -21.31
C GLU A 371 -4.32 -9.14 -20.90
N ALA A 372 -3.46 -9.41 -19.92
CA ALA A 372 -2.49 -8.45 -19.40
C ALA A 372 -1.06 -8.79 -19.79
N PHE A 373 -0.28 -7.76 -20.13
CA PHE A 373 1.15 -7.83 -20.35
C PHE A 373 1.84 -6.76 -19.49
N ASP A 374 2.46 -7.20 -18.39
CA ASP A 374 3.27 -6.35 -17.53
C ASP A 374 4.67 -6.15 -18.14
N MET A 375 5.16 -4.92 -18.11
CA MET A 375 6.49 -4.53 -18.57
C MET A 375 7.34 -4.05 -17.40
N PRO A 376 8.11 -4.93 -16.73
CA PRO A 376 9.14 -4.52 -15.78
C PRO A 376 10.10 -3.48 -16.39
N ILE A 377 10.71 -2.63 -15.56
CA ILE A 377 11.57 -1.53 -16.03
C ILE A 377 12.78 -2.06 -16.83
N GLU A 378 13.23 -3.27 -16.51
CA GLU A 378 14.34 -3.96 -17.14
C GLU A 378 13.95 -4.59 -18.50
N MET A 379 12.66 -4.74 -18.78
CA MET A 379 12.14 -5.36 -20.00
C MET A 379 12.02 -4.31 -21.11
N SER A 380 12.47 -4.67 -22.32
CA SER A 380 12.33 -3.79 -23.48
C SER A 380 10.94 -3.86 -24.09
N THR A 381 10.52 -2.78 -24.77
CA THR A 381 9.27 -2.77 -25.55
C THR A 381 9.23 -3.88 -26.59
N GLN A 382 10.36 -4.21 -27.22
CA GLN A 382 10.44 -5.29 -28.22
C GLN A 382 10.12 -6.67 -27.63
N GLU A 383 10.57 -6.95 -26.40
CA GLU A 383 10.30 -8.22 -25.71
C GLU A 383 8.82 -8.37 -25.36
N VAL A 384 8.19 -7.33 -24.84
CA VAL A 384 6.73 -7.33 -24.59
C VAL A 384 5.98 -7.51 -25.90
N MET A 385 6.43 -6.85 -26.96
CA MET A 385 5.80 -6.96 -28.27
C MET A 385 5.82 -8.37 -28.83
N ALA A 386 6.92 -9.11 -28.67
CA ALA A 386 6.97 -10.50 -29.10
C ALA A 386 5.90 -11.35 -28.39
N ARG A 387 5.66 -11.11 -27.09
CA ARG A 387 4.62 -11.80 -26.32
C ARG A 387 3.21 -11.43 -26.77
N VAL A 388 2.96 -10.15 -27.04
CA VAL A 388 1.67 -9.66 -27.54
C VAL A 388 1.38 -10.24 -28.94
N GLN A 389 2.37 -10.25 -29.82
CA GLN A 389 2.24 -10.83 -31.17
C GLN A 389 1.95 -12.33 -31.13
N ASP A 390 2.65 -13.07 -30.27
CA ASP A 390 2.41 -14.50 -30.10
C ASP A 390 0.99 -14.79 -29.61
N TYR A 391 0.50 -13.99 -28.67
CA TYR A 391 -0.90 -14.06 -28.21
C TYR A 391 -1.90 -13.75 -29.35
N LEU A 392 -1.71 -12.64 -30.07
CA LEU A 392 -2.64 -12.18 -31.11
C LEU A 392 -2.73 -13.12 -32.32
N LYS A 393 -1.64 -13.84 -32.66
CA LYS A 393 -1.65 -14.86 -33.73
C LYS A 393 -2.57 -16.05 -33.44
N ASN A 394 -2.91 -16.26 -32.18
CA ASN A 394 -3.61 -17.44 -31.70
C ASN A 394 -5.09 -17.17 -31.36
N ILE A 395 -5.60 -15.98 -31.68
CA ILE A 395 -6.99 -15.58 -31.41
C ILE A 395 -7.61 -14.91 -32.64
N ASP A 396 -8.94 -14.94 -32.76
CA ASP A 396 -9.67 -14.28 -33.86
C ASP A 396 -9.63 -12.75 -33.70
N THR A 397 -8.96 -12.05 -34.59
CA THR A 397 -8.81 -10.59 -34.58
C THR A 397 -9.69 -9.86 -35.61
N SER A 398 -10.60 -10.56 -36.28
CA SER A 398 -11.45 -10.01 -37.36
C SER A 398 -12.37 -8.86 -36.92
N ARG A 399 -12.76 -8.82 -35.64
CA ARG A 399 -13.56 -7.75 -35.02
C ARG A 399 -12.72 -6.57 -34.52
N GLY A 400 -11.41 -6.63 -34.68
CA GLY A 400 -10.46 -5.65 -34.17
C GLY A 400 -9.94 -5.96 -32.78
N VAL A 401 -9.01 -5.11 -32.31
CA VAL A 401 -8.31 -5.24 -31.03
C VAL A 401 -8.27 -3.89 -30.34
N ILE A 402 -8.64 -3.85 -29.04
CA ILE A 402 -8.48 -2.66 -28.19
C ILE A 402 -7.28 -2.88 -27.27
N ILE A 403 -6.31 -1.97 -27.32
CA ILE A 403 -5.10 -2.00 -26.49
C ILE A 403 -5.15 -0.82 -25.53
N LEU A 404 -5.19 -1.12 -24.24
CA LEU A 404 -5.14 -0.12 -23.19
C LEU A 404 -3.71 -0.02 -22.65
N VAL A 405 -3.15 1.19 -22.65
CA VAL A 405 -1.76 1.45 -22.25
C VAL A 405 -1.68 2.49 -21.13
N ASP A 406 -0.62 2.44 -20.32
CA ASP A 406 -0.40 3.43 -19.28
C ASP A 406 0.17 4.75 -19.85
N MET A 407 1.33 4.70 -20.50
CA MET A 407 2.06 5.87 -20.98
C MET A 407 3.13 5.54 -22.05
N GLY A 408 3.58 6.59 -22.74
CA GLY A 408 4.88 6.62 -23.42
C GLY A 408 4.93 5.85 -24.75
N SER A 409 6.05 5.17 -25.00
CA SER A 409 6.33 4.48 -26.27
C SER A 409 5.36 3.34 -26.59
N LEU A 410 4.56 2.89 -25.62
CA LEU A 410 3.53 1.88 -25.82
C LEU A 410 2.41 2.36 -26.75
N GLU A 411 2.23 3.67 -26.94
CA GLU A 411 1.26 4.21 -27.89
C GLU A 411 1.61 3.90 -29.36
N GLU A 412 2.88 3.63 -29.66
CA GLU A 412 3.32 3.32 -31.03
C GLU A 412 3.28 1.82 -31.36
N ILE A 413 2.82 0.98 -30.43
CA ILE A 413 2.83 -0.49 -30.55
C ILE A 413 2.04 -0.99 -31.77
N TYR A 414 0.99 -0.28 -32.19
CA TYR A 414 0.17 -0.66 -33.34
C TYR A 414 0.98 -0.87 -34.62
N LYS A 415 2.11 -0.13 -34.80
CA LYS A 415 2.96 -0.21 -36.00
C LYS A 415 3.50 -1.62 -36.24
N SER A 416 3.68 -2.42 -35.20
CA SER A 416 4.18 -3.80 -35.28
C SER A 416 3.05 -4.85 -35.25
N LEU A 417 1.78 -4.41 -35.21
CA LEU A 417 0.61 -5.28 -35.08
C LEU A 417 -0.31 -5.26 -36.31
N THR A 418 -0.15 -4.28 -37.21
CA THR A 418 -0.96 -4.13 -38.44
C THR A 418 -0.91 -5.35 -39.36
N ASP A 419 0.19 -6.10 -39.37
CA ASP A 419 0.33 -7.29 -40.23
C ASP A 419 -0.28 -8.57 -39.59
N ILE A 420 -0.67 -8.50 -38.32
CA ILE A 420 -1.15 -9.66 -37.52
C ILE A 420 -2.63 -9.54 -37.22
N VAL A 421 -3.12 -8.31 -37.01
CA VAL A 421 -4.52 -8.04 -36.69
C VAL A 421 -5.30 -7.82 -37.99
N GLU A 422 -6.37 -8.60 -38.20
CA GLU A 422 -7.20 -8.48 -39.39
C GLU A 422 -8.17 -7.28 -39.33
N GLY A 423 -8.69 -6.96 -38.14
CA GLY A 423 -9.62 -5.84 -37.92
C GLY A 423 -8.96 -4.53 -37.47
N ASP A 424 -9.78 -3.58 -37.03
CA ASP A 424 -9.31 -2.27 -36.57
C ASP A 424 -8.54 -2.36 -35.24
N ILE A 425 -7.46 -1.59 -35.10
CA ILE A 425 -6.72 -1.46 -33.84
C ILE A 425 -7.06 -0.13 -33.20
N ALA A 426 -7.52 -0.16 -31.95
CA ALA A 426 -7.62 1.03 -31.11
C ALA A 426 -6.60 0.99 -29.98
N ILE A 427 -5.95 2.13 -29.73
CA ILE A 427 -5.08 2.33 -28.57
C ILE A 427 -5.67 3.42 -27.69
N ILE A 428 -5.76 3.17 -26.39
CA ILE A 428 -6.21 4.15 -25.39
C ILE A 428 -5.15 4.25 -24.29
N ASN A 429 -4.59 5.44 -24.10
CA ASN A 429 -3.62 5.73 -23.04
C ASN A 429 -4.30 6.13 -21.72
N ASN A 430 -3.48 6.39 -20.70
CA ASN A 430 -3.94 6.77 -19.36
C ASN A 430 -4.87 5.72 -18.73
N ILE A 431 -4.51 4.44 -18.87
CA ILE A 431 -5.33 3.36 -18.34
C ILE A 431 -5.58 3.51 -16.84
N THR A 432 -6.85 3.36 -16.48
CA THR A 432 -7.31 3.21 -15.09
C THR A 432 -8.25 2.03 -15.01
N THR A 433 -8.47 1.49 -13.81
CA THR A 433 -9.47 0.44 -13.59
C THR A 433 -10.87 0.86 -14.04
N GLN A 434 -11.23 2.13 -13.86
CA GLN A 434 -12.53 2.66 -14.30
C GLN A 434 -12.66 2.63 -15.82
N LEU A 435 -11.63 3.05 -16.55
CA LEU A 435 -11.61 3.00 -18.01
C LEU A 435 -11.69 1.55 -18.52
N ALA A 436 -10.90 0.63 -17.96
CA ALA A 436 -10.94 -0.79 -18.33
C ALA A 436 -12.33 -1.40 -18.09
N LEU A 437 -13.00 -1.05 -16.99
CA LEU A 437 -14.38 -1.51 -16.73
C LEU A 437 -15.39 -0.97 -17.73
N ASP A 438 -15.32 0.32 -18.08
CA ASP A 438 -16.24 0.93 -19.06
C ASP A 438 -16.04 0.33 -20.45
N VAL A 439 -14.78 0.21 -20.90
CA VAL A 439 -14.43 -0.47 -22.16
C VAL A 439 -14.92 -1.91 -22.16
N GLY A 440 -14.61 -2.67 -21.11
CA GLY A 440 -14.99 -4.07 -21.02
C GLY A 440 -16.50 -4.29 -21.00
N ASN A 441 -17.25 -3.48 -20.25
CA ASN A 441 -18.71 -3.55 -20.22
C ASN A 441 -19.33 -3.27 -21.60
N ARG A 442 -18.74 -2.35 -22.38
CA ARG A 442 -19.22 -2.03 -23.73
C ARG A 442 -18.88 -3.09 -24.76
N ILE A 443 -17.72 -3.73 -24.61
CA ILE A 443 -17.38 -4.94 -25.39
C ILE A 443 -18.44 -6.00 -25.14
N LEU A 444 -18.79 -6.29 -23.88
CA LEU A 444 -19.85 -7.27 -23.54
C LEU A 444 -21.23 -6.90 -24.12
N GLN A 445 -21.48 -5.62 -24.41
CA GLN A 445 -22.70 -5.14 -25.06
C GLN A 445 -22.66 -5.19 -26.59
N ASN A 446 -21.61 -5.75 -27.20
CA ASN A 446 -21.43 -5.84 -28.65
C ASN A 446 -21.44 -4.49 -29.37
N GLN A 447 -20.90 -3.45 -28.72
CA GLN A 447 -20.76 -2.13 -29.34
C GLN A 447 -19.64 -2.13 -30.41
N PRO A 448 -19.75 -1.33 -31.48
CA PRO A 448 -18.67 -1.14 -32.45
C PRO A 448 -17.41 -0.53 -31.82
N LEU A 449 -16.23 -0.94 -32.30
CA LEU A 449 -14.93 -0.57 -31.73
C LEU A 449 -14.73 0.96 -31.59
N GLU A 450 -15.01 1.73 -32.64
CA GLU A 450 -14.86 3.20 -32.63
C GLU A 450 -15.81 3.86 -31.60
N GLN A 451 -17.03 3.35 -31.46
CA GLN A 451 -18.00 3.84 -30.48
C GLN A 451 -17.53 3.56 -29.04
N ILE A 452 -16.95 2.37 -28.79
CA ILE A 452 -16.39 2.02 -27.49
C ILE A 452 -15.32 3.03 -27.08
N VAL A 453 -14.37 3.30 -27.98
CA VAL A 453 -13.23 4.20 -27.71
C VAL A 453 -13.70 5.62 -27.40
N THR A 454 -14.53 6.19 -28.29
CA THR A 454 -14.96 7.59 -28.18
C THR A 454 -15.78 7.84 -26.91
N GLU A 455 -16.74 6.96 -26.61
CA GLU A 455 -17.58 7.14 -25.43
C GLU A 455 -16.85 6.83 -24.11
N ALA A 456 -15.95 5.84 -24.10
CA ALA A 456 -15.18 5.51 -22.91
C ALA A 456 -14.23 6.67 -22.52
N ILE A 457 -13.58 7.31 -23.49
CA ILE A 457 -12.69 8.47 -23.23
C ILE A 457 -13.49 9.66 -22.68
N GLN A 458 -14.66 9.96 -23.25
CA GLN A 458 -15.49 11.09 -22.81
C GLN A 458 -15.94 10.96 -21.35
N ARG A 459 -16.25 9.73 -20.89
CA ARG A 459 -16.71 9.49 -19.51
C ARG A 459 -15.60 9.42 -18.48
N ASN A 460 -14.38 9.03 -18.90
CA ASN A 460 -13.25 8.79 -18.00
C ASN A 460 -12.20 9.90 -18.03
N SER A 461 -12.53 11.08 -18.55
CA SER A 461 -11.67 12.26 -18.53
C SER A 461 -11.44 12.77 -17.09
N SER A 462 -10.20 13.12 -16.76
CA SER A 462 -9.85 13.63 -15.43
C SER A 462 -10.61 14.92 -15.12
N ARG A 463 -11.31 14.95 -13.97
CA ARG A 463 -11.97 16.14 -13.44
C ARG A 463 -11.22 16.63 -12.21
N TYR A 464 -10.93 17.92 -12.15
CA TYR A 464 -10.38 18.54 -10.95
C TYR A 464 -11.42 19.48 -10.32
N LYS A 465 -11.43 19.57 -9.00
CA LYS A 465 -12.11 20.63 -8.27
C LYS A 465 -11.09 21.29 -7.36
N PHE A 466 -10.78 22.53 -7.65
CA PHE A 466 -9.92 23.36 -6.81
C PHE A 466 -10.80 24.28 -5.98
N ILE A 467 -11.03 23.92 -4.72
CA ILE A 467 -11.85 24.72 -3.80
C ILE A 467 -10.90 25.64 -3.02
N LYS A 468 -10.94 26.94 -3.33
CA LYS A 468 -10.23 27.96 -2.53
C LYS A 468 -10.97 28.17 -1.21
N SER A 469 -10.23 28.25 -0.11
CA SER A 469 -10.79 28.62 1.20
C SER A 469 -11.46 30.00 1.12
N GLN A 470 -12.71 30.09 1.59
CA GLN A 470 -13.46 31.33 1.74
C GLN A 470 -13.49 31.84 3.19
N LYS A 471 -12.55 31.42 4.05
CA LYS A 471 -12.42 32.06 5.37
C LYS A 471 -12.25 33.57 5.15
N SER A 472 -13.13 34.37 5.75
CA SER A 472 -12.95 35.82 5.82
C SER A 472 -11.60 36.07 6.48
N LYS A 473 -10.78 36.92 5.85
CA LYS A 473 -9.51 37.31 6.43
C LYS A 473 -9.78 38.04 7.74
N GLU A 474 -9.08 37.66 8.80
CA GLU A 474 -9.12 38.35 10.09
C GLU A 474 -8.65 39.79 9.90
N ASN A 475 -9.27 40.75 10.62
CA ASN A 475 -8.84 42.14 10.55
C ASN A 475 -7.49 42.29 11.25
N ALA A 476 -6.61 43.12 10.72
CA ALA A 476 -5.30 43.35 11.34
C ALA A 476 -4.87 44.82 11.34
N ILE A 477 -4.11 45.20 12.36
CA ILE A 477 -3.36 46.46 12.45
C ILE A 477 -1.86 46.13 12.37
N LEU A 478 -1.15 46.74 11.43
CA LEU A 478 0.29 46.55 11.31
C LEU A 478 1.03 47.63 12.10
N THR A 479 2.02 47.22 12.88
CA THR A 479 2.95 48.14 13.56
C THR A 479 4.32 48.05 12.89
N THR A 480 4.91 49.18 12.51
CA THR A 480 6.15 49.23 11.73
C THR A 480 7.13 50.26 12.29
N CYS A 481 8.44 50.00 12.16
CA CYS A 481 9.47 50.95 12.55
C CYS A 481 10.68 50.86 11.61
N VAL A 482 11.25 52.01 11.26
CA VAL A 482 12.42 52.12 10.35
C VAL A 482 13.70 51.54 10.94
N THR A 483 13.89 51.65 12.26
CA THR A 483 15.11 51.22 12.97
C THR A 483 15.09 49.75 13.41
N GLY A 484 14.11 48.96 12.94
CA GLY A 484 13.92 47.55 13.27
C GLY A 484 12.66 47.26 14.09
N ILE A 485 12.43 45.98 14.43
CA ILE A 485 11.16 45.47 15.00
C ILE A 485 10.89 45.96 16.46
N GLY A 486 11.88 46.51 17.16
CA GLY A 486 11.80 46.82 18.59
C GLY A 486 10.65 47.76 19.00
N THR A 487 10.54 48.94 18.39
CA THR A 487 9.46 49.89 18.70
C THR A 487 8.11 49.36 18.24
N ALA A 488 8.06 48.66 17.10
CA ALA A 488 6.83 48.05 16.58
C ALA A 488 6.25 47.00 17.56
N VAL A 489 7.10 46.16 18.16
CA VAL A 489 6.68 45.16 19.16
C VAL A 489 6.12 45.82 20.42
N LYS A 490 6.74 46.90 20.92
CA LYS A 490 6.23 47.62 22.10
C LYS A 490 4.85 48.24 21.85
N ILE A 491 4.66 48.83 20.67
CA ILE A 491 3.33 49.35 20.25
C ILE A 491 2.34 48.20 20.13
N LYS A 492 2.75 47.07 19.54
CA LYS A 492 1.93 45.87 19.43
C LYS A 492 1.46 45.38 20.81
N ASP A 493 2.36 45.27 21.78
CA ASP A 493 2.02 44.80 23.12
C ASP A 493 1.05 45.76 23.81
N LEU A 494 1.27 47.08 23.72
CA LEU A 494 0.35 48.08 24.27
C LEU A 494 -1.04 47.96 23.65
N LEU A 495 -1.11 47.97 22.32
CA LEU A 495 -2.39 47.95 21.62
C LEU A 495 -3.10 46.60 21.84
N ARG A 496 -2.36 45.49 21.97
CA ARG A 496 -2.95 44.18 22.22
C ARG A 496 -3.71 44.17 23.54
N GLU A 497 -3.16 44.78 24.59
CA GLU A 497 -3.86 44.92 25.87
C GLU A 497 -5.10 45.82 25.82
N CYS A 498 -5.23 46.67 24.81
CA CYS A 498 -6.42 47.51 24.62
C CYS A 498 -7.49 46.83 23.78
N PHE A 499 -7.09 45.99 22.83
CA PHE A 499 -7.98 45.32 21.88
C PHE A 499 -8.20 43.82 22.21
N GLU A 500 -7.98 43.38 23.46
CA GLU A 500 -8.04 41.95 23.83
C GLU A 500 -9.40 41.28 23.54
N GLU A 501 -10.49 42.06 23.56
CA GLU A 501 -11.86 41.57 23.33
C GLU A 501 -12.37 41.83 21.89
N ASP A 502 -11.56 42.48 21.04
CA ASP A 502 -11.96 42.91 19.69
C ASP A 502 -11.47 41.95 18.59
N ASP A 503 -12.21 41.86 17.48
CA ASP A 503 -11.87 41.03 16.30
C ASP A 503 -10.78 41.67 15.42
N ILE A 504 -9.61 41.98 16.02
CA ILE A 504 -8.46 42.61 15.37
C ILE A 504 -7.12 42.02 15.87
N GLU A 505 -6.30 41.49 14.96
CA GLU A 505 -4.94 41.07 15.26
C GLU A 505 -3.92 42.21 15.08
N ILE A 506 -2.96 42.32 15.98
CA ILE A 506 -1.90 43.34 15.91
C ILE A 506 -0.58 42.69 15.56
N ILE A 507 -0.01 43.08 14.43
CA ILE A 507 1.12 42.35 13.84
C ILE A 507 2.31 43.31 13.66
N PRO A 508 3.44 43.07 14.34
CA PRO A 508 4.66 43.81 14.10
C PRO A 508 5.23 43.36 12.76
N TYR A 509 5.52 44.30 11.87
CA TYR A 509 5.94 44.00 10.52
C TYR A 509 7.11 44.89 10.06
N ASP A 510 7.93 44.34 9.18
CA ASP A 510 9.13 45.02 8.69
C ASP A 510 8.78 46.14 7.70
N TYR A 511 9.26 47.36 7.98
CA TYR A 511 9.04 48.54 7.15
C TYR A 511 9.61 48.39 5.73
N THR A 512 10.83 47.87 5.59
CA THR A 512 11.49 47.72 4.29
C THR A 512 10.78 46.71 3.41
N ARG A 513 10.27 45.62 4.01
CA ARG A 513 9.46 44.62 3.32
C ARG A 513 8.14 45.19 2.83
N LEU A 514 7.42 45.93 3.69
CA LEU A 514 6.17 46.60 3.31
C LEU A 514 6.38 47.64 2.20
N LYS A 515 7.41 48.48 2.31
CA LYS A 515 7.73 49.49 1.30
C LYS A 515 8.14 48.88 -0.05
N GLY A 516 8.86 47.75 -0.04
CA GLY A 516 9.29 47.07 -1.26
C GLY A 516 8.18 46.30 -1.97
N ASN A 517 7.38 45.53 -1.22
CA ASN A 517 6.37 44.63 -1.77
C ASN A 517 4.99 45.29 -1.96
N GLY A 518 4.69 46.34 -1.18
CA GLY A 518 3.38 46.99 -1.16
C GLY A 518 2.24 45.99 -0.91
N VAL A 519 1.11 46.17 -1.59
CA VAL A 519 -0.10 45.33 -1.45
C VAL A 519 0.12 43.87 -1.89
N LYS A 520 1.21 43.56 -2.61
CA LYS A 520 1.51 42.20 -3.06
C LYS A 520 2.13 41.32 -1.98
N ASP A 521 2.48 41.91 -0.83
CA ASP A 521 3.06 41.17 0.29
C ASP A 521 2.09 40.10 0.83
N GLU A 522 2.64 39.00 1.35
CA GLU A 522 1.88 37.89 1.93
C GLU A 522 0.94 38.32 3.05
N ILE A 523 1.28 39.37 3.80
CA ILE A 523 0.44 39.86 4.89
C ILE A 523 -0.95 40.26 4.40
N PHE A 524 -1.07 40.84 3.20
CA PHE A 524 -2.35 41.22 2.59
C PHE A 524 -3.11 40.03 2.00
N LYS A 525 -2.47 38.86 1.83
CA LYS A 525 -3.15 37.61 1.44
C LYS A 525 -3.83 36.96 2.64
N ASN A 526 -3.20 37.05 3.81
CA ASN A 526 -3.65 36.37 5.03
C ASN A 526 -4.64 37.24 5.83
N TYR A 527 -4.44 38.56 5.84
CA TYR A 527 -5.20 39.48 6.70
C TYR A 527 -5.91 40.60 5.93
N ASN A 528 -6.97 41.11 6.54
CA ASN A 528 -7.64 42.34 6.14
C ASN A 528 -7.03 43.52 6.90
N VAL A 529 -5.91 44.04 6.41
CA VAL A 529 -5.17 45.11 7.09
C VAL A 529 -5.98 46.41 7.07
N LYS A 530 -6.39 46.89 8.24
CA LYS A 530 -7.23 48.09 8.42
C LYS A 530 -6.44 49.37 8.62
N LEU A 531 -5.28 49.28 9.27
CA LEU A 531 -4.47 50.43 9.67
C LEU A 531 -2.99 50.03 9.74
N ILE A 532 -2.10 50.94 9.36
CA ILE A 532 -0.66 50.84 9.58
C ILE A 532 -0.23 51.94 10.54
N ILE A 533 0.40 51.57 11.66
CA ILE A 533 0.95 52.48 12.65
C ILE A 533 2.48 52.38 12.59
N GLY A 534 3.19 53.49 12.56
CA GLY A 534 4.65 53.41 12.59
C GLY A 534 5.39 54.74 12.61
N THR A 535 6.71 54.68 12.59
CA THR A 535 7.59 55.87 12.57
C THR A 535 7.80 56.48 11.19
N ALA A 536 7.51 55.74 10.12
CA ALA A 536 7.50 56.27 8.76
C ALA A 536 6.42 55.57 7.91
N ASP A 537 5.86 56.32 6.96
CA ASP A 537 4.85 55.80 6.02
C ASP A 537 5.51 54.87 4.98
N PRO A 538 5.06 53.61 4.83
CA PRO A 538 5.54 52.70 3.79
C PRO A 538 5.00 53.04 2.38
N GLY A 539 4.03 53.96 2.25
CA GLY A 539 3.51 54.45 0.97
C GLY A 539 2.43 53.56 0.34
N ILE A 540 1.68 52.82 1.16
CA ILE A 540 0.60 51.91 0.71
C ILE A 540 -0.70 52.70 0.65
N LYS A 541 -1.21 53.01 -0.54
CA LYS A 541 -2.36 53.91 -0.73
C LYS A 541 -3.69 53.31 -0.29
N GLU A 542 -3.78 51.99 -0.30
CA GLU A 542 -4.98 51.21 -0.03
C GLU A 542 -5.29 51.08 1.46
N VAL A 543 -4.31 51.37 2.33
CA VAL A 543 -4.45 51.26 3.78
C VAL A 543 -4.07 52.58 4.44
N PRO A 544 -4.91 53.14 5.33
CA PRO A 544 -4.56 54.33 6.08
C PRO A 544 -3.29 54.13 6.91
N TYR A 545 -2.48 55.18 6.96
CA TYR A 545 -1.30 55.26 7.81
C TYR A 545 -1.53 56.26 8.94
N LEU A 546 -1.17 55.87 10.17
CA LEU A 546 -1.12 56.74 11.34
C LEU A 546 0.32 56.82 11.84
N SER A 547 0.86 58.03 11.86
CA SER A 547 2.19 58.25 12.41
C SER A 547 2.18 58.02 13.92
N LEU A 548 3.27 57.48 14.44
CA LEU A 548 3.43 57.31 15.89
C LEU A 548 3.38 58.67 16.63
N GLU A 549 3.88 59.72 16.00
CA GLU A 549 3.86 61.08 16.56
C GLU A 549 2.42 61.61 16.73
N ASP A 550 1.56 61.39 15.74
CA ASP A 550 0.15 61.82 15.82
C ASP A 550 -0.66 60.99 16.81
N LEU A 551 -0.30 59.72 16.97
CA LEU A 551 -0.86 58.83 17.97
C LEU A 551 -0.51 59.31 19.39
N ILE A 552 0.75 59.71 19.63
CA ILE A 552 1.21 60.24 20.93
C ILE A 552 0.54 61.58 21.24
N ALA A 553 0.46 62.47 20.25
CA ALA A 553 -0.11 63.80 20.43
C ALA A 553 -1.64 63.82 20.55
N GLY A 554 -2.32 62.67 20.42
CA GLY A 554 -3.78 62.57 20.46
C GLY A 554 -4.47 63.15 19.22
N ARG A 555 -3.71 63.47 18.16
CA ARG A 555 -4.24 63.94 16.88
C ARG A 555 -4.82 62.78 16.05
N GLY A 556 -4.43 61.55 16.37
CA GLY A 556 -4.86 60.31 15.72
C GLY A 556 -6.23 59.77 16.16
N ASP A 557 -6.82 60.26 17.25
CA ASP A 557 -8.03 59.66 17.86
C ASP A 557 -9.23 59.66 16.90
N VAL A 558 -9.43 60.75 16.17
CA VAL A 558 -10.51 60.88 15.18
C VAL A 558 -10.32 59.90 14.01
N LEU A 559 -9.06 59.63 13.64
CA LEU A 559 -8.73 58.68 12.58
C LEU A 559 -8.92 57.23 13.06
N LEU A 560 -8.51 56.93 14.29
CA LEU A 560 -8.74 55.64 14.96
C LEU A 560 -10.22 55.32 15.11
N SER A 561 -11.02 56.21 15.71
CA SER A 561 -12.47 56.02 15.86
C SER A 561 -13.18 55.88 14.52
N ARG A 562 -12.68 56.53 13.44
CA ARG A 562 -13.26 56.40 12.10
C ARG A 562 -12.93 55.07 11.44
N ILE A 563 -11.68 54.61 11.52
CA ILE A 563 -11.22 53.39 10.85
C ILE A 563 -11.71 52.14 11.58
N LEU A 564 -11.76 52.19 12.90
CA LEU A 564 -12.18 51.09 13.77
C LEU A 564 -13.67 51.13 14.12
N LYS A 565 -14.43 52.01 13.46
CA LYS A 565 -15.88 52.16 13.68
C LYS A 565 -16.62 50.84 13.46
N GLY A 566 -17.26 50.33 14.50
CA GLY A 566 -18.00 49.07 14.47
C GLY A 566 -17.14 47.83 14.74
N ILE A 567 -15.85 48.01 15.03
CA ILE A 567 -14.96 46.97 15.56
C ILE A 567 -14.56 47.30 17.01
N VAL A 568 -14.41 48.58 17.34
CA VAL A 568 -13.99 49.08 18.66
C VAL A 568 -14.91 50.23 19.09
N ASP A 569 -15.15 50.40 20.40
CA ASP A 569 -15.92 51.51 20.97
C ASP A 569 -15.06 52.77 21.26
N ASP A 570 -15.72 53.92 21.47
CA ASP A 570 -15.02 55.19 21.74
C ASP A 570 -14.30 55.18 23.10
N GLU A 571 -14.74 54.33 24.05
CA GLU A 571 -14.10 54.16 25.36
C GLU A 571 -12.73 53.49 25.21
N THR A 572 -12.61 52.46 24.39
CA THR A 572 -11.34 51.78 24.11
C THR A 572 -10.36 52.70 23.39
N VAL A 573 -10.82 53.59 22.51
CA VAL A 573 -9.96 54.61 21.88
C VAL A 573 -9.40 55.59 22.91
N GLU A 574 -10.21 56.03 23.89
CA GLU A 574 -9.73 56.87 24.99
C GLU A 574 -8.74 56.13 25.90
N GLN A 575 -8.95 54.84 26.16
CA GLN A 575 -8.01 53.99 26.91
C GLN A 575 -6.67 53.82 26.18
N VAL A 576 -6.69 53.62 24.85
CA VAL A 576 -5.48 53.57 24.02
C VAL A 576 -4.71 54.87 24.17
N ASN A 577 -5.38 56.02 24.06
CA ASN A 577 -4.74 57.32 24.20
C ASN A 577 -4.08 57.49 25.60
N GLN A 578 -4.80 57.18 26.67
CA GLN A 578 -4.26 57.25 28.04
C GLN A 578 -3.04 56.34 28.25
N LYS A 579 -3.11 55.08 27.80
CA LYS A 579 -1.99 54.13 27.90
C LYS A 579 -0.78 54.59 27.09
N ILE A 580 -0.99 55.23 25.95
CA ILE A 580 0.09 55.75 25.10
C ILE A 580 0.79 56.92 25.80
N VAL A 581 0.04 57.90 26.31
CA VAL A 581 0.60 59.02 27.08
C VAL A 581 1.43 58.49 28.26
N ARG A 582 0.92 57.49 28.97
CA ARG A 582 1.62 56.83 30.07
C ARG A 582 2.89 56.11 29.63
N LEU A 583 2.84 55.31 28.56
CA LEU A 583 4.00 54.55 28.05
C LEU A 583 5.15 55.47 27.64
N PHE A 584 4.85 56.53 26.88
CA PHE A 584 5.87 57.47 26.42
C PHE A 584 6.43 58.32 27.55
N SER A 585 5.59 58.69 28.52
CA SER A 585 6.06 59.33 29.75
C SER A 585 7.00 58.42 30.54
N LEU A 586 6.66 57.14 30.69
CA LEU A 586 7.50 56.14 31.37
C LEU A 586 8.85 55.96 30.68
N GLN A 587 8.86 55.85 29.35
CA GLN A 587 10.12 55.74 28.61
C GLN A 587 11.01 56.96 28.79
N ASN A 588 10.44 58.17 28.80
CA ASN A 588 11.24 59.38 29.02
C ASN A 588 11.73 59.49 30.46
N VAL A 589 10.87 59.20 31.44
CA VAL A 589 11.19 59.24 32.88
C VAL A 589 12.26 58.20 33.26
N LEU A 590 12.24 57.01 32.65
CA LEU A 590 13.26 55.96 32.83
C LEU A 590 14.70 56.44 32.59
N HIS A 591 14.89 57.41 31.68
CA HIS A 591 16.22 57.94 31.37
C HIS A 591 16.67 59.07 32.31
N HIS A 592 15.75 59.61 33.12
CA HIS A 592 16.01 60.76 33.98
C HIS A 592 15.97 60.44 35.47
N LEU A 593 15.40 59.30 35.87
CA LEU A 593 15.36 58.87 37.26
C LEU A 593 16.54 57.97 37.64
N THR A 594 17.04 58.16 38.86
CA THR A 594 18.21 57.45 39.40
C THR A 594 17.88 56.57 40.61
N ILE A 595 16.94 56.98 41.46
CA ILE A 595 16.57 56.29 42.71
C ILE A 595 15.11 55.86 42.71
N LEU A 596 14.21 56.71 42.19
CA LEU A 596 12.78 56.40 42.23
C LEU A 596 12.41 55.35 41.19
N ASN A 597 11.47 54.48 41.54
CA ASN A 597 10.91 53.50 40.61
C ASN A 597 9.99 54.21 39.60
N PRO A 598 10.31 54.23 38.29
CA PRO A 598 9.56 54.97 37.26
C PRO A 598 8.11 54.52 37.12
N ASP A 599 7.83 53.22 37.27
CA ASP A 599 6.47 52.68 37.18
C ASP A 599 5.59 53.16 38.33
N LYS A 600 6.13 53.23 39.56
CA LYS A 600 5.37 53.67 40.74
C LYS A 600 5.11 55.17 40.75
N ILE A 601 6.14 55.96 40.45
CA ILE A 601 6.03 57.43 40.49
C ILE A 601 5.05 57.92 39.43
N ILE A 602 5.05 57.36 38.21
CA ILE A 602 4.16 57.81 37.15
C ILE A 602 2.68 57.62 37.49
N VAL A 603 2.30 56.51 38.14
CA VAL A 603 0.88 56.32 38.55
C VAL A 603 0.44 57.42 39.53
N GLN A 604 1.34 57.84 40.43
CA GLN A 604 1.02 58.88 41.41
C GLN A 604 0.99 60.27 40.77
N VAL A 605 1.91 60.54 39.84
CA VAL A 605 1.96 61.79 39.08
C VAL A 605 0.76 61.91 38.15
N GLU A 606 0.36 60.83 37.48
CA GLU A 606 -0.84 60.76 36.65
C GLU A 606 -2.09 61.16 37.44
N LYS A 607 -2.24 60.60 38.66
CA LYS A 607 -3.33 60.95 39.58
C LYS A 607 -3.26 62.42 40.03
N ALA A 608 -2.09 62.91 40.43
CA ALA A 608 -1.92 64.29 40.88
C ALA A 608 -2.23 65.30 39.77
N ILE A 609 -1.79 65.03 38.53
CA ILE A 609 -2.11 65.90 37.38
C ILE A 609 -3.59 65.80 37.02
N SER A 610 -4.22 64.63 37.10
CA SER A 610 -5.67 64.51 36.89
C SER A 610 -6.48 65.27 37.94
N ASP A 611 -6.07 65.27 39.20
CA ASP A 611 -6.71 66.06 40.25
C ASP A 611 -6.46 67.56 40.04
N LEU A 612 -5.28 67.94 39.55
CA LEU A 612 -4.97 69.31 39.14
C LEU A 612 -5.85 69.78 37.96
N GLU A 613 -6.06 68.96 36.93
CA GLU A 613 -6.98 69.22 35.81
C GLU A 613 -8.41 69.49 36.33
N ARG A 614 -8.85 68.72 37.34
CA ARG A 614 -10.17 68.89 37.97
C ARG A 614 -10.29 70.17 38.78
N PHE A 615 -9.28 70.52 39.58
CA PHE A 615 -9.30 71.76 40.37
C PHE A 615 -9.27 73.02 39.51
N ILE A 616 -8.55 72.97 38.39
CA ILE A 616 -8.41 74.08 37.45
C ILE A 616 -9.58 74.14 36.45
N GLY A 617 -10.26 73.01 36.20
CA GLY A 617 -11.35 72.93 35.24
C GLY A 617 -10.92 72.93 33.78
N ILE A 618 -9.65 72.58 33.50
CA ILE A 618 -9.07 72.56 32.15
C ILE A 618 -8.49 71.16 31.89
N ARG A 619 -8.83 70.55 30.76
CA ARG A 619 -8.15 69.34 30.26
C ARG A 619 -6.86 69.72 29.55
N PHE A 620 -5.76 69.06 29.89
CA PHE A 620 -4.46 69.25 29.29
C PHE A 620 -4.33 68.42 28.00
N SER A 621 -3.60 68.96 27.02
CA SER A 621 -3.20 68.20 25.82
C SER A 621 -2.20 67.12 26.19
N ASN A 622 -2.12 66.06 25.37
CA ASN A 622 -1.17 64.96 25.58
C ASN A 622 0.27 65.44 25.73
N ASP A 623 0.70 66.37 24.87
CA ASP A 623 2.06 66.93 24.93
C ASP A 623 2.34 67.60 26.28
N LEU A 624 1.36 68.35 26.82
CA LEU A 624 1.44 68.98 28.13
C LEU A 624 1.44 67.93 29.26
N LYS A 625 0.59 66.91 29.18
CA LYS A 625 0.57 65.80 30.14
C LYS A 625 1.92 65.07 30.21
N ILE A 626 2.50 64.70 29.07
CA ILE A 626 3.82 64.06 29.02
C ILE A 626 4.88 64.96 29.64
N SER A 627 4.86 66.26 29.32
CA SER A 627 5.83 67.22 29.87
C SER A 627 5.69 67.38 31.39
N LEU A 628 4.45 67.45 31.90
CA LEU A 628 4.17 67.50 33.33
C LEU A 628 4.54 66.19 34.03
N TYR A 629 4.26 65.04 33.43
CA TYR A 629 4.62 63.73 34.00
C TYR A 629 6.12 63.60 34.17
N ILE A 630 6.90 64.02 33.17
CA ILE A 630 8.35 64.04 33.25
C ILE A 630 8.81 65.06 34.30
N HIS A 631 8.34 66.31 34.22
CA HIS A 631 8.80 67.37 35.10
C HIS A 631 8.52 67.06 36.58
N VAL A 632 7.31 66.60 36.90
CA VAL A 632 6.93 66.25 38.26
C VAL A 632 7.67 65.01 38.75
N SER A 633 7.85 63.98 37.92
CA SER A 633 8.60 62.78 38.34
C SER A 633 10.04 63.13 38.71
N VAL A 634 10.71 63.97 37.92
CA VAL A 634 12.08 64.44 38.18
C VAL A 634 12.11 65.40 39.38
N MET A 635 11.12 66.28 39.52
CA MET A 635 10.96 67.16 40.68
C MET A 635 10.87 66.34 41.98
N VAL A 636 10.03 65.31 42.03
CA VAL A 636 9.89 64.47 43.23
C VAL A 636 11.22 63.78 43.56
N GLU A 637 11.97 63.31 42.56
CA GLU A 637 13.30 62.76 42.79
C GLU A 637 14.28 63.80 43.35
N ARG A 638 14.31 65.01 42.81
CA ARG A 638 15.11 66.13 43.37
C ARG A 638 14.77 66.40 44.83
N LEU A 639 13.48 66.41 45.17
CA LEU A 639 13.03 66.64 46.55
C LEU A 639 13.44 65.51 47.50
N VAL A 640 13.37 64.26 47.05
CA VAL A 640 13.85 63.09 47.82
C VAL A 640 15.37 63.15 48.03
N MET A 641 16.12 63.64 47.04
CA MET A 641 17.57 63.89 47.14
C MET A 641 17.94 65.10 48.00
N LYS A 642 16.95 65.89 48.44
CA LYS A 642 17.12 67.17 49.14
C LYS A 642 17.84 68.23 48.31
N GLU A 643 17.62 68.23 47.00
CA GLU A 643 18.14 69.22 46.04
C GLU A 643 16.99 69.99 45.36
N PRO A 644 16.13 70.71 46.11
CA PRO A 644 15.05 71.51 45.52
C PRO A 644 15.60 72.65 44.67
N ILE A 645 14.85 73.07 43.64
CA ILE A 645 15.19 74.32 42.94
C ILE A 645 14.89 75.51 43.88
N THR A 646 15.93 76.26 44.26
CA THR A 646 15.83 77.37 45.22
C THR A 646 15.61 78.74 44.57
N SER A 647 15.71 78.85 43.24
CA SER A 647 15.58 80.11 42.51
C SER A 647 14.42 80.07 41.52
N TYR A 648 13.46 80.98 41.69
CA TYR A 648 12.37 81.21 40.76
C TYR A 648 12.19 82.73 40.57
N SER A 649 12.08 83.17 39.31
CA SER A 649 11.95 84.59 38.96
C SER A 649 10.63 85.16 39.49
N ASN A 650 10.66 86.32 40.14
CA ASN A 650 9.47 87.01 40.69
C ASN A 650 8.62 86.16 41.65
N LEU A 651 9.25 85.37 42.54
CA LEU A 651 8.55 84.52 43.51
C LEU A 651 7.54 85.28 44.40
N GLU A 652 7.88 86.48 44.87
CA GLU A 652 6.98 87.31 45.70
C GLU A 652 5.71 87.75 44.94
N GLU A 653 5.83 88.04 43.65
CA GLU A 653 4.70 88.40 42.78
C GLU A 653 3.82 87.18 42.52
N PHE A 654 4.44 86.01 42.28
CA PHE A 654 3.74 84.75 42.08
C PHE A 654 2.92 84.33 43.32
N GLU A 655 3.49 84.46 44.51
CA GLU A 655 2.82 84.15 45.78
C GLU A 655 1.64 85.08 46.10
N GLN A 656 1.66 86.32 45.60
CA GLN A 656 0.56 87.26 45.79
C GLN A 656 -0.54 87.09 44.74
N CYS A 657 -0.17 86.91 43.47
CA CYS A 657 -1.11 86.88 42.35
C CYS A 657 -1.74 85.51 42.09
N HIS A 658 -1.10 84.40 42.50
CA HIS A 658 -1.53 83.04 42.13
C HIS A 658 -1.78 82.11 43.32
N ARG A 659 -2.21 82.66 44.47
CA ARG A 659 -2.52 81.88 45.70
C ARG A 659 -3.47 80.72 45.48
N GLN A 660 -4.47 80.90 44.63
CA GLN A 660 -5.46 79.87 44.34
C GLN A 660 -4.84 78.67 43.61
N PHE A 661 -3.95 78.92 42.64
CA PHE A 661 -3.20 77.88 41.94
C PHE A 661 -2.25 77.13 42.88
N ILE A 662 -1.54 77.85 43.75
CA ILE A 662 -0.65 77.24 44.75
C ILE A 662 -1.44 76.28 45.65
N ASN A 663 -2.64 76.66 46.09
CA ASN A 663 -3.51 75.81 46.90
C ASN A 663 -4.02 74.58 46.12
N PHE A 664 -4.33 74.73 44.83
CA PHE A 664 -4.71 73.61 43.97
C PHE A 664 -3.58 72.61 43.79
N VAL A 665 -2.36 73.07 43.54
CA VAL A 665 -1.18 72.19 43.43
C VAL A 665 -0.91 71.48 44.76
N LYS A 666 -0.88 72.19 45.90
CA LYS A 666 -0.70 71.54 47.21
C LYS A 666 -1.79 70.50 47.51
N SER A 667 -3.03 70.76 47.11
CA SER A 667 -4.12 69.80 47.30
C SER A 667 -3.97 68.57 46.40
N ALA A 668 -3.69 68.78 45.11
CA ALA A 668 -3.53 67.70 44.13
C ALA A 668 -2.30 66.82 44.38
N PHE A 669 -1.24 67.39 44.96
CA PHE A 669 0.04 66.70 45.16
C PHE A 669 0.23 66.20 46.60
N SER A 670 -0.74 66.43 47.49
CA SER A 670 -0.70 66.00 48.90
C SER A 670 -0.34 64.52 49.08
N VAL A 671 -0.87 63.64 48.24
CA VAL A 671 -0.57 62.19 48.26
C VAL A 671 0.90 61.92 47.94
N ILE A 672 1.50 62.69 47.03
CA ILE A 672 2.92 62.58 46.66
C ILE A 672 3.78 63.07 47.85
N GLU A 673 3.44 64.23 48.43
CA GLU A 673 4.14 64.79 49.60
C GLU A 673 4.15 63.81 50.78
N GLU A 674 3.01 63.20 51.09
CA GLU A 674 2.89 62.21 52.16
C GLU A 674 3.66 60.92 51.85
N THR A 675 3.56 60.40 50.62
CA THR A 675 4.18 59.12 50.24
C THR A 675 5.71 59.20 50.25
N TYR A 676 6.27 60.28 49.73
CA TYR A 676 7.73 60.46 49.65
C TYR A 676 8.32 61.25 50.82
N LYS A 677 7.47 61.74 51.75
CA LYS A 677 7.85 62.57 52.89
C LYS A 677 8.67 63.80 52.47
N VAL A 678 8.18 64.47 51.43
CA VAL A 678 8.76 65.70 50.87
C VAL A 678 7.76 66.84 50.96
N GLU A 679 8.26 68.07 51.03
CA GLU A 679 7.45 69.29 50.91
C GLU A 679 7.77 69.93 49.56
N ILE A 680 6.75 70.22 48.75
CA ILE A 680 6.93 70.86 47.45
C ILE A 680 7.04 72.38 47.67
N PRO A 681 8.22 72.99 47.47
CA PRO A 681 8.40 74.42 47.67
C PRO A 681 7.65 75.22 46.60
N THR A 682 7.26 76.45 46.93
CA THR A 682 6.55 77.35 45.99
C THR A 682 7.34 77.60 44.70
N THR A 683 8.68 77.50 44.75
CA THR A 683 9.57 77.62 43.59
C THR A 683 9.31 76.53 42.54
N GLU A 684 9.11 75.28 42.95
CA GLU A 684 8.79 74.16 42.05
C GLU A 684 7.35 74.26 41.55
N ILE A 685 6.41 74.76 42.38
CA ILE A 685 5.05 75.08 41.95
C ILE A 685 5.04 76.15 40.85
N GLY A 686 5.96 77.12 40.91
CA GLY A 686 6.17 78.11 39.87
C GLY A 686 6.53 77.50 38.52
N PHE A 687 7.45 76.52 38.47
CA PHE A 687 7.80 75.86 37.20
C PHE A 687 6.65 75.02 36.62
N ILE A 688 5.83 74.41 37.48
CA ILE A 688 4.60 73.73 37.03
C ILE A 688 3.63 74.76 36.42
N TYR A 689 3.51 75.95 37.02
CA TYR A 689 2.69 77.03 36.47
C TYR A 689 3.18 77.50 35.10
N ASP A 690 4.48 77.75 34.95
CA ASP A 690 5.07 78.20 33.68
C ASP A 690 4.85 77.19 32.55
N LEU A 691 5.06 75.89 32.84
CA LEU A 691 4.81 74.80 31.89
C LEU A 691 3.35 74.77 31.39
N ILE A 692 2.40 75.07 32.27
CA ILE A 692 0.98 75.11 31.90
C ILE A 692 0.65 76.42 31.17
N LYS A 693 1.13 77.57 31.66
CA LYS A 693 0.88 78.89 31.08
C LYS A 693 1.40 79.00 29.64
N ASP A 694 2.59 78.47 29.37
CA ASP A 694 3.19 78.48 28.03
C ASP A 694 2.33 77.73 26.99
N ARG A 695 1.55 76.74 27.43
CA ARG A 695 0.72 75.90 26.53
C ARG A 695 -0.77 76.18 26.65
N VAL A 696 -1.18 76.92 27.67
CA VAL A 696 -2.56 77.36 27.92
C VAL A 696 -2.56 78.86 28.21
N PRO A 697 -2.43 79.73 27.18
CA PRO A 697 -2.23 81.17 27.38
C PRO A 697 -3.42 81.91 28.00
N ASN A 698 -4.62 81.33 27.92
CA ASN A 698 -5.88 81.92 28.37
C ASN A 698 -6.31 81.44 29.77
N MET A 699 -5.38 80.93 30.57
CA MET A 699 -5.64 80.45 31.93
C MET A 699 -6.03 81.63 32.83
N LYS A 700 -7.33 81.91 32.95
CA LYS A 700 -7.85 82.83 33.97
C LYS A 700 -7.92 82.07 35.29
N LEU A 701 -6.82 82.10 36.04
CA LEU A 701 -6.74 81.65 37.44
C LEU A 701 -6.90 82.83 38.38
#